data_AF-A0A1C0SU52-F1
#
_entry.id   AF-A0A1C0SU52-F1
#
_cell.length_a   1.000
_cell.length_b   1.000
_cell.length_c   1.000
_cell.angle_alpha   90.00
_cell.angle_beta   90.00
_cell.angle_gamma   90.00
#
_symmetry.space_group_name_H-M   'P 1'
#
loop_
_entity.id
_entity.type
_entity.pdbx_description
1 polymer ?
#
loop_
_entity_poly.entity_id
_entity_poly.type
_entity_poly.pdbx_seq_one_letter_code
_entity_poly.pdbx_strand_id
1 'polypeptide(L)'
;MPFSDIKQPNTDPKRNAKAFRLGSDLAVLIWDLPPALPIPTRAALTMSKPPVPLVSVTLRLVDGRQRTLWAMRTTKVPMPATIAIEGGDNAVPISIEPASSLPPLDMEQLFLELAPEARIRFLSALLTTWRSAFKVASDPYFCLIVEDALNTLAPMPRPARIACELGRGRFLIETTINPEVDDKLGIYVVGSANVSQLRPKAIIRRGTRKGWQTCHFIAEMPSLSPPFQLVLLSKNGVAIRQLSERVAQCPNLTRWWAENRDAVELRELLVQHLATWPNGGPATAIDLQIRAPLKERHVQRAAQQPSGQVDLALALSDSLIVGGWYHDPSSMLAGIDYLQADGKTVPLDGNIYEFPGWAQTQADKSKTDVTGFVARLPLDQSLGPLLQPRFQIRLASGAVKPLIPPPQPFEPVLQRNQILRAVPPQHAIDDAFRTILAPALREVEQRLGKTIEVKRTRDYGLPRHAPLVSIVIPLYKVLDFLRFQLSGMATDPWLRENAELVFVLDSPEIQDETEHLLGGLHLLHGLPMRLVVMNRNGGYARACNTGARMARGSILVMLNSDVVPCEAGWVQTLIQPITSGAFGAVGPRLIFEDRSLQHAGLYFGRDQRGIWLNHHFYKGMPSDYLPAQQARTVPGVTGACLVTSRDIYESVGGFTEDYIIGDYEDSDLCLKIRRAGFEIGYEPSACLYHFERQSIRRSQDYMRGVASQYNSWLHTQRWDDDIAALMARDYRSPSGPKTASPDRTIEWTNA
;
A
#
# COMPACT_ATOMS: atom_id res chain seq x y z
N MET A 1 -31.21 -35.80 71.78
CA MET A 1 -29.80 -36.22 71.95
C MET A 1 -29.72 -37.74 71.85
N PRO A 2 -28.66 -38.35 71.30
CA PRO A 2 -27.78 -37.87 70.24
C PRO A 2 -27.58 -38.89 69.08
N PHE A 3 -26.97 -38.35 68.04
CA PHE A 3 -26.34 -38.89 66.82
C PHE A 3 -25.71 -40.29 66.86
N SER A 4 -25.94 -41.05 65.77
CA SER A 4 -25.07 -42.06 65.12
C SER A 4 -25.70 -42.32 63.72
N ASP A 5 -25.05 -42.38 62.56
CA ASP A 5 -23.66 -42.46 62.15
C ASP A 5 -23.49 -41.68 60.83
N ILE A 6 -22.67 -40.62 60.83
CA ILE A 6 -22.14 -40.05 59.59
C ILE A 6 -20.87 -40.84 59.29
N LYS A 7 -20.93 -41.68 58.26
CA LYS A 7 -19.76 -42.36 57.68
C LYS A 7 -18.65 -41.32 57.46
N GLN A 8 -17.50 -41.54 58.11
CA GLN A 8 -16.27 -40.80 57.83
C GLN A 8 -15.99 -40.82 56.31
N PRO A 9 -15.63 -39.68 55.69
CA PRO A 9 -15.12 -39.70 54.33
C PRO A 9 -13.78 -40.45 54.34
N ASN A 10 -13.71 -41.48 53.51
CA ASN A 10 -12.58 -42.39 53.37
C ASN A 10 -11.30 -41.62 52.99
N THR A 11 -10.29 -41.62 53.86
CA THR A 11 -9.06 -40.81 53.78
C THR A 11 -7.89 -41.52 53.09
N ASP A 12 -8.14 -42.50 52.22
CA ASP A 12 -7.06 -43.15 51.45
C ASP A 12 -6.70 -42.33 50.19
N PRO A 13 -5.54 -41.62 50.16
CA PRO A 13 -5.16 -40.79 49.03
C PRO A 13 -4.88 -41.61 47.75
N LYS A 14 -4.65 -42.93 47.85
CA LYS A 14 -4.54 -43.83 46.68
C LYS A 14 -5.87 -44.03 45.97
N ARG A 15 -7.01 -44.01 46.68
CA ARG A 15 -8.34 -44.23 46.09
C ARG A 15 -8.86 -43.06 45.26
N ASN A 16 -8.25 -41.89 45.40
CA ASN A 16 -8.68 -40.66 44.73
C ASN A 16 -7.90 -40.35 43.44
N ALA A 17 -6.90 -41.16 43.09
CA ALA A 17 -6.15 -41.05 41.84
C ALA A 17 -6.63 -42.13 40.85
N LYS A 18 -7.07 -41.72 39.66
CA LYS A 18 -7.59 -42.60 38.62
C LYS A 18 -6.98 -42.26 37.27
N ALA A 19 -6.58 -43.26 36.50
CA ALA A 19 -6.02 -43.08 35.16
C ALA A 19 -7.03 -43.50 34.09
N PHE A 20 -7.12 -42.70 33.03
CA PHE A 20 -8.04 -42.92 31.90
C PHE A 20 -7.31 -42.76 30.58
N ARG A 21 -7.85 -43.40 29.54
CA ARG A 21 -7.36 -43.28 28.17
C ARG A 21 -7.86 -41.97 27.54
N LEU A 22 -6.94 -41.22 26.94
CA LEU A 22 -7.22 -39.98 26.18
C LEU A 22 -6.93 -40.07 24.67
N GLY A 23 -6.22 -41.11 24.24
CA GLY A 23 -5.82 -41.32 22.85
C GLY A 23 -5.30 -42.73 22.64
N SER A 24 -4.71 -43.02 21.48
CA SER A 24 -4.19 -44.36 21.19
C SER A 24 -3.15 -44.83 22.22
N ASP A 25 -2.21 -43.95 22.58
CA ASP A 25 -1.14 -44.15 23.56
C ASP A 25 -1.07 -43.03 24.62
N LEU A 26 -2.08 -42.14 24.64
CA LEU A 26 -2.20 -41.01 25.55
C LEU A 26 -3.10 -41.37 26.74
N ALA A 27 -2.64 -41.08 27.95
CA ALA A 27 -3.41 -41.24 29.18
C ALA A 27 -3.55 -39.92 29.94
N VAL A 28 -4.58 -39.83 30.78
CA VAL A 28 -4.71 -38.79 31.80
C VAL A 28 -4.84 -39.41 33.18
N LEU A 29 -4.00 -38.96 34.09
CA LEU A 29 -4.13 -39.23 35.51
C LEU A 29 -4.93 -38.10 36.15
N ILE A 30 -6.03 -38.43 36.80
CA ILE A 30 -6.91 -37.51 37.52
C ILE A 30 -6.75 -37.75 39.01
N TRP A 31 -6.49 -36.69 39.77
CA TRP A 31 -6.40 -36.76 41.23
C TRP A 31 -7.21 -35.66 41.90
N ASP A 32 -8.13 -36.07 42.78
CA ASP A 32 -8.90 -35.16 43.64
C ASP A 32 -8.11 -34.81 44.89
N LEU A 33 -7.83 -33.52 45.06
CA LEU A 33 -7.13 -33.02 46.22
C LEU A 33 -8.06 -33.02 47.45
N PRO A 34 -7.55 -33.36 48.65
CA PRO A 34 -8.33 -33.37 49.88
C PRO A 34 -8.97 -32.00 50.19
N PRO A 35 -10.18 -31.97 50.80
CA PRO A 35 -10.75 -30.75 51.32
C PRO A 35 -9.90 -30.23 52.50
N ALA A 36 -9.67 -28.92 52.58
CA ALA A 36 -8.87 -28.19 53.58
C ALA A 36 -7.37 -27.94 53.28
N LEU A 37 -7.02 -27.70 52.02
CA LEU A 37 -5.70 -27.12 51.68
C LEU A 37 -5.75 -25.57 51.72
N PRO A 38 -4.92 -24.88 52.53
CA PRO A 38 -4.78 -23.43 52.46
C PRO A 38 -3.94 -23.05 51.23
N ILE A 39 -4.30 -21.96 50.54
CA ILE A 39 -3.58 -21.38 49.38
C ILE A 39 -3.73 -22.28 48.12
N PRO A 40 -3.56 -21.79 46.87
CA PRO A 40 -3.43 -22.68 45.71
C PRO A 40 -2.21 -23.60 45.87
N THR A 41 -2.42 -24.77 46.46
CA THR A 41 -1.40 -25.81 46.62
C THR A 41 -1.24 -26.60 45.32
N ARG A 42 -0.01 -26.76 44.84
CA ARG A 42 0.27 -27.49 43.61
C ARG A 42 0.46 -28.97 43.89
N ALA A 43 -0.14 -29.80 43.04
CA ALA A 43 0.12 -31.23 43.02
C ALA A 43 1.34 -31.51 42.12
N ALA A 44 2.25 -32.35 42.61
CA ALA A 44 3.43 -32.80 41.88
C ALA A 44 3.27 -34.27 41.47
N LEU A 45 3.67 -34.57 40.23
CA LEU A 45 3.84 -35.93 39.72
C LEU A 45 5.32 -36.15 39.44
N THR A 46 5.95 -37.04 40.21
CA THR A 46 7.38 -37.34 40.11
C THR A 46 7.58 -38.73 39.51
N MET A 47 8.49 -38.83 38.55
CA MET A 47 8.86 -40.09 37.90
C MET A 47 10.38 -40.14 37.75
N SER A 48 10.98 -41.33 37.83
CA SER A 48 12.43 -41.51 37.61
C SER A 48 12.86 -41.07 36.21
N LYS A 49 11.99 -41.29 35.21
CA LYS A 49 12.16 -40.82 33.83
C LYS A 49 10.80 -40.31 33.32
N PRO A 50 10.49 -39.01 33.47
CA PRO A 50 9.19 -38.49 33.07
C PRO A 50 9.02 -38.53 31.54
N PRO A 51 7.82 -38.90 31.04
CA PRO A 51 7.52 -38.82 29.62
C PRO A 51 7.55 -37.36 29.17
N VAL A 52 8.08 -37.09 27.97
CA VAL A 52 8.08 -35.76 27.37
C VAL A 52 7.21 -35.84 26.10
N PRO A 53 6.09 -35.10 26.03
CA PRO A 53 5.61 -34.10 26.99
C PRO A 53 4.90 -34.69 28.21
N LEU A 54 4.93 -33.97 29.33
CA LEU A 54 4.06 -34.15 30.51
C LEU A 54 3.43 -32.79 30.80
N VAL A 55 2.11 -32.69 30.72
CA VAL A 55 1.37 -31.42 30.90
C VAL A 55 0.29 -31.59 31.95
N SER A 56 0.05 -30.56 32.75
CA SER A 56 -0.97 -30.61 33.81
C SER A 56 -1.95 -29.45 33.74
N VAL A 57 -3.15 -29.68 34.27
CA VAL A 57 -4.15 -28.63 34.51
C VAL A 57 -4.84 -28.91 35.84
N THR A 58 -4.98 -27.87 36.67
CA THR A 58 -5.74 -27.93 37.91
C THR A 58 -7.07 -27.21 37.72
N LEU A 59 -8.14 -27.91 38.08
CA LEU A 59 -9.54 -27.54 37.85
C LEU A 59 -10.30 -27.51 39.17
N ARG A 60 -11.35 -26.69 39.25
CA ARG A 60 -12.21 -26.58 40.44
C ARG A 60 -13.44 -27.48 40.29
N LEU A 61 -13.79 -28.20 41.34
CA LEU A 61 -14.98 -29.04 41.43
C LEU A 61 -16.19 -28.23 41.94
N VAL A 62 -17.40 -28.73 41.71
CA VAL A 62 -18.66 -28.08 42.15
C VAL A 62 -18.72 -27.94 43.68
N ASP A 63 -18.11 -28.86 44.42
CA ASP A 63 -18.03 -28.85 45.89
C ASP A 63 -16.89 -27.98 46.45
N GLY A 64 -16.19 -27.23 45.59
CA GLY A 64 -15.09 -26.32 45.97
C GLY A 64 -13.72 -26.98 46.09
N ARG A 65 -13.61 -28.31 46.00
CA ARG A 65 -12.31 -29.01 45.95
C ARG A 65 -11.58 -28.74 44.64
N GLN A 66 -10.30 -29.12 44.59
CA GLN A 66 -9.48 -29.03 43.39
C GLN A 66 -9.17 -30.42 42.83
N ARG A 67 -9.13 -30.52 41.51
CA ARG A 67 -8.77 -31.71 40.75
C ARG A 67 -7.59 -31.40 39.86
N THR A 68 -6.50 -32.15 39.98
CA THR A 68 -5.36 -32.02 39.07
C THR A 68 -5.38 -33.16 38.06
N LEU A 69 -5.18 -32.81 36.79
CA LEU A 69 -5.08 -33.75 35.69
C LEU A 69 -3.69 -33.65 35.08
N TRP A 70 -3.04 -34.80 34.88
CA TRP A 70 -1.77 -34.91 34.15
C TRP A 70 -1.95 -35.75 32.91
N ALA A 71 -1.73 -35.16 31.74
CA ALA A 71 -1.75 -35.88 30.47
C ALA A 71 -0.32 -36.27 30.07
N MET A 72 -0.14 -37.48 29.55
CA MET A 72 1.17 -38.02 29.15
C MET A 72 1.06 -39.18 28.16
N ARG A 73 2.10 -39.38 27.35
CA ARG A 73 2.26 -40.61 26.54
C ARG A 73 2.73 -41.75 27.45
N THR A 74 2.06 -42.89 27.32
CA THR A 74 2.37 -44.10 28.10
C THR A 74 3.25 -45.06 27.31
N THR A 75 4.02 -45.89 28.01
CA THR A 75 4.76 -47.00 27.40
C THR A 75 3.91 -48.28 27.35
N LYS A 76 4.40 -49.32 26.65
CA LYS A 76 3.78 -50.65 26.66
C LYS A 76 3.88 -51.38 28.00
N VAL A 77 4.69 -50.86 28.93
CA VAL A 77 4.91 -51.40 30.27
C VAL A 77 4.42 -50.36 31.29
N PRO A 78 3.90 -50.76 32.46
CA PRO A 78 3.46 -49.82 33.49
C PRO A 78 4.59 -48.93 33.98
N MET A 79 4.29 -47.66 34.23
CA MET A 79 5.26 -46.65 34.61
C MET A 79 5.08 -46.31 36.10
N PRO A 80 6.08 -46.59 36.98
CA PRO A 80 6.00 -46.20 38.37
C PRO A 80 6.10 -44.68 38.51
N ALA A 81 5.20 -44.09 39.29
CA ALA A 81 5.17 -42.67 39.56
C ALA A 81 4.80 -42.40 41.02
N THR A 82 5.09 -41.19 41.48
CA THR A 82 4.74 -40.75 42.83
C THR A 82 3.98 -39.44 42.72
N ILE A 83 2.78 -39.38 43.30
CA ILE A 83 2.00 -38.15 43.45
C ILE A 83 2.18 -37.58 44.85
N ALA A 84 2.35 -36.28 44.96
CA ALA A 84 2.48 -35.57 46.22
C ALA A 84 1.86 -34.18 46.13
N ILE A 85 1.53 -33.61 47.28
CA ILE A 85 1.19 -32.18 47.40
C ILE A 85 2.51 -31.45 47.67
N GLU A 86 2.84 -30.41 46.90
CA GLU A 86 4.07 -29.62 47.12
C GLU A 86 4.10 -29.08 48.56
N GLY A 87 5.16 -29.44 49.29
CA GLY A 87 5.36 -29.03 50.69
C GLY A 87 4.72 -29.95 51.76
N GLY A 88 4.12 -31.09 51.38
CA GLY A 88 3.59 -32.09 52.32
C GLY A 88 4.38 -33.41 52.31
N ASP A 89 4.43 -34.11 53.44
CA ASP A 89 5.18 -35.37 53.64
C ASP A 89 4.50 -36.62 53.04
N ASN A 90 3.30 -36.48 52.46
CA ASN A 90 2.51 -37.61 51.96
C ASN A 90 2.73 -37.86 50.47
N ALA A 91 3.84 -38.52 50.14
CA ALA A 91 4.12 -39.02 48.80
C ALA A 91 3.48 -40.39 48.58
N VAL A 92 2.63 -40.51 47.55
CA VAL A 92 1.85 -41.73 47.27
C VAL A 92 2.39 -42.41 46.01
N PRO A 93 2.95 -43.62 46.11
CA PRO A 93 3.39 -44.38 44.94
C PRO A 93 2.19 -44.95 44.19
N ILE A 94 2.20 -44.77 42.87
CA ILE A 94 1.18 -45.24 41.92
C ILE A 94 1.86 -45.90 40.71
N SER A 95 1.11 -46.73 39.99
CA SER A 95 1.51 -47.30 38.69
C SER A 95 0.59 -46.74 37.61
N ILE A 96 1.18 -46.15 36.57
CA ILE A 96 0.43 -45.68 35.40
C ILE A 96 0.49 -46.77 34.34
N GLU A 97 -0.63 -47.46 34.17
CA GLU A 97 -0.77 -48.54 33.18
C GLU A 97 -0.73 -48.01 31.74
N PRO A 98 -0.35 -48.85 30.75
CA PRO A 98 -0.43 -48.49 29.33
C PRO A 98 -1.81 -47.96 28.93
N ALA A 99 -1.87 -46.93 28.09
CA ALA A 99 -3.14 -46.30 27.70
C ALA A 99 -4.14 -47.30 27.08
N SER A 100 -3.66 -48.34 26.39
CA SER A 100 -4.49 -49.40 25.81
C SER A 100 -5.21 -50.27 26.84
N SER A 101 -4.73 -50.33 28.08
CA SER A 101 -5.36 -51.08 29.19
C SER A 101 -6.19 -50.20 30.13
N LEU A 102 -6.19 -48.88 29.92
CA LEU A 102 -6.99 -47.95 30.72
C LEU A 102 -8.41 -47.83 30.17
N PRO A 103 -9.41 -47.63 31.05
CA PRO A 103 -10.78 -47.35 30.62
C PRO A 103 -10.85 -45.99 29.89
N PRO A 104 -11.82 -45.81 28.96
CA PRO A 104 -12.06 -44.51 28.34
C PRO A 104 -12.46 -43.46 29.40
N LEU A 105 -12.09 -42.20 29.16
CA LEU A 105 -12.53 -41.10 30.00
C LEU A 105 -14.00 -40.78 29.72
N ASP A 106 -14.84 -40.89 30.76
CA ASP A 106 -16.25 -40.50 30.71
C ASP A 106 -16.37 -38.97 30.85
N MET A 107 -16.72 -38.28 29.75
CA MET A 107 -16.82 -36.83 29.74
C MET A 107 -18.05 -36.31 30.48
N GLU A 108 -19.15 -37.06 30.47
CA GLU A 108 -20.39 -36.70 31.16
C GLU A 108 -20.17 -36.69 32.67
N GLN A 109 -19.57 -37.76 33.22
CA GLN A 109 -19.22 -37.82 34.62
C GLN A 109 -18.19 -36.76 35.00
N LEU A 110 -17.13 -36.57 34.19
CA LEU A 110 -16.11 -35.56 34.46
C LEU A 110 -16.71 -34.15 34.53
N PHE A 111 -17.60 -33.78 33.60
CA PHE A 111 -18.18 -32.45 33.57
C PHE A 111 -19.25 -32.23 34.63
N LEU A 112 -19.98 -33.27 35.04
CA LEU A 112 -20.92 -33.19 36.16
C LEU A 112 -20.23 -32.72 37.45
N GLU A 113 -19.01 -33.21 37.70
CA GLU A 113 -18.23 -32.92 38.92
C GLU A 113 -17.47 -31.58 38.85
N LEU A 114 -17.20 -31.06 37.65
CA LEU A 114 -16.47 -29.80 37.43
C LEU A 114 -17.38 -28.57 37.51
N ALA A 115 -16.87 -27.51 38.14
CA ALA A 115 -17.51 -26.18 38.11
C ALA A 115 -17.61 -25.64 36.65
N PRO A 116 -18.61 -24.81 36.31
CA PRO A 116 -18.83 -24.35 34.94
C PRO A 116 -17.59 -23.77 34.24
N GLU A 117 -16.83 -22.92 34.94
CA GLU A 117 -15.62 -22.28 34.39
C GLU A 117 -14.48 -23.30 34.20
N ALA A 118 -14.44 -24.33 35.06
CA ALA A 118 -13.46 -25.40 34.99
C ALA A 118 -13.68 -26.31 33.77
N ARG A 119 -14.93 -26.48 33.33
CA ARG A 119 -15.25 -27.23 32.09
C ARG A 119 -14.67 -26.54 30.86
N ILE A 120 -14.80 -25.20 30.77
CA ILE A 120 -14.22 -24.39 29.69
C ILE A 120 -12.69 -24.48 29.72
N ARG A 121 -12.08 -24.40 30.92
CA ARG A 121 -10.63 -24.53 31.08
C ARG A 121 -10.11 -25.90 30.66
N PHE A 122 -10.84 -26.97 30.97
CA PHE A 122 -10.51 -28.32 30.50
C PHE A 122 -10.54 -28.39 28.97
N LEU A 123 -11.65 -27.97 28.35
CA LEU A 123 -11.80 -27.98 26.89
C LEU A 123 -10.71 -27.13 26.20
N SER A 124 -10.40 -25.96 26.77
CA SER A 124 -9.31 -25.11 26.29
C SER A 124 -7.96 -25.82 26.35
N ALA A 125 -7.62 -26.47 27.47
CA ALA A 125 -6.38 -27.24 27.61
C ALA A 125 -6.30 -28.40 26.59
N LEU A 126 -7.41 -29.10 26.37
CA LEU A 126 -7.55 -30.19 25.41
C LEU A 126 -7.25 -29.72 23.98
N LEU A 127 -7.96 -28.69 23.50
CA LEU A 127 -7.86 -28.20 22.11
C LEU A 127 -6.57 -27.41 21.82
N THR A 128 -6.00 -26.76 22.83
CA THR A 128 -4.78 -25.94 22.69
C THR A 128 -3.52 -26.75 23.04
N THR A 129 -3.22 -26.86 24.34
CA THR A 129 -1.94 -27.30 24.89
C THR A 129 -1.75 -28.79 24.64
N TRP A 130 -2.74 -29.61 24.96
CA TRP A 130 -2.61 -31.07 24.89
C TRP A 130 -2.56 -31.55 23.44
N ARG A 131 -3.50 -31.10 22.59
CA ARG A 131 -3.49 -31.40 21.14
C ARG A 131 -2.15 -31.11 20.50
N SER A 132 -1.58 -29.94 20.77
CA SER A 132 -0.31 -29.50 20.19
C SER A 132 0.90 -30.23 20.79
N ALA A 133 1.00 -30.29 22.12
CA ALA A 133 2.12 -30.93 22.81
C ALA A 133 2.24 -32.40 22.42
N PHE A 134 1.11 -33.11 22.34
CA PHE A 134 1.11 -34.51 21.98
C PHE A 134 1.00 -34.78 20.48
N LYS A 135 0.72 -33.80 19.61
CA LYS A 135 0.48 -34.05 18.16
C LYS A 135 -0.62 -35.10 17.90
N VAL A 136 -1.71 -35.04 18.68
CA VAL A 136 -2.83 -36.01 18.64
C VAL A 136 -4.03 -35.51 17.83
N ALA A 137 -3.83 -34.49 16.99
CA ALA A 137 -4.90 -33.87 16.22
C ALA A 137 -5.71 -34.84 15.35
N SER A 138 -5.09 -35.92 14.86
CA SER A 138 -5.72 -36.94 14.01
C SER A 138 -5.77 -38.32 14.69
N ASP A 139 -5.63 -38.37 16.02
CA ASP A 139 -5.81 -39.60 16.78
C ASP A 139 -7.31 -39.90 16.95
N PRO A 140 -7.82 -41.06 16.50
CA PRO A 140 -9.26 -41.34 16.53
C PRO A 140 -9.88 -41.34 17.93
N TYR A 141 -9.16 -41.84 18.94
CA TYR A 141 -9.65 -41.84 20.33
C TYR A 141 -9.70 -40.43 20.91
N PHE A 142 -8.68 -39.62 20.62
CA PHE A 142 -8.68 -38.21 21.02
C PHE A 142 -9.82 -37.45 20.35
N CYS A 143 -10.06 -37.66 19.06
CA CYS A 143 -11.18 -37.05 18.34
C CYS A 143 -12.54 -37.42 18.98
N LEU A 144 -12.75 -38.70 19.31
CA LEU A 144 -13.97 -39.14 20.01
C LEU A 144 -14.16 -38.46 21.36
N ILE A 145 -13.09 -38.33 22.16
CA ILE A 145 -13.17 -37.65 23.47
C ILE A 145 -13.47 -36.16 23.31
N VAL A 146 -12.90 -35.51 22.30
CA VAL A 146 -13.22 -34.12 21.98
C VAL A 146 -14.70 -33.99 21.58
N GLU A 147 -15.19 -34.85 20.69
CA GLU A 147 -16.61 -34.85 20.28
C GLU A 147 -17.56 -35.11 21.46
N ASP A 148 -17.23 -36.07 22.32
CA ASP A 148 -18.00 -36.38 23.53
C ASP A 148 -18.05 -35.16 24.46
N ALA A 149 -16.90 -34.53 24.72
CA ALA A 149 -16.81 -33.30 25.52
C ALA A 149 -17.68 -32.16 24.94
N LEU A 150 -17.69 -31.99 23.63
CA LEU A 150 -18.50 -30.96 22.97
C LEU A 150 -19.99 -31.28 23.06
N ASN A 151 -20.39 -32.54 22.86
CA ASN A 151 -21.77 -32.98 22.99
C ASN A 151 -22.28 -32.85 24.43
N THR A 152 -21.45 -33.15 25.44
CA THR A 152 -21.81 -32.91 26.85
C THR A 152 -22.01 -31.43 27.15
N LEU A 153 -21.17 -30.54 26.60
CA LEU A 153 -21.27 -29.09 26.84
C LEU A 153 -22.41 -28.41 26.07
N ALA A 154 -22.66 -28.86 24.84
CA ALA A 154 -23.67 -28.30 23.97
C ALA A 154 -24.31 -29.42 23.13
N PRO A 155 -25.29 -30.15 23.70
CA PRO A 155 -25.95 -31.26 23.00
C PRO A 155 -26.67 -30.82 21.72
N MET A 156 -27.13 -29.57 21.68
CA MET A 156 -27.73 -28.94 20.51
C MET A 156 -26.96 -27.65 20.15
N PRO A 157 -25.82 -27.78 19.46
CA PRO A 157 -25.01 -26.62 19.10
C PRO A 157 -25.74 -25.72 18.12
N ARG A 158 -25.58 -24.40 18.30
CA ARG A 158 -26.19 -23.41 17.39
C ARG A 158 -25.55 -23.49 16.00
N PRO A 159 -26.28 -23.14 14.92
CA PRO A 159 -25.72 -23.20 13.58
C PRO A 159 -24.64 -22.11 13.36
N ALA A 160 -23.61 -22.48 12.60
CA ALA A 160 -22.82 -21.57 11.79
C ALA A 160 -23.28 -21.71 10.34
N ARG A 161 -23.19 -20.65 9.55
CA ARG A 161 -23.54 -20.67 8.12
C ARG A 161 -22.39 -20.18 7.26
N ILE A 162 -22.24 -20.79 6.09
CA ILE A 162 -21.42 -20.23 5.02
C ILE A 162 -22.23 -19.10 4.39
N ALA A 163 -21.86 -17.85 4.69
CA ALA A 163 -22.54 -16.67 4.17
C ALA A 163 -22.19 -16.43 2.70
N CYS A 164 -20.95 -16.70 2.30
CA CYS A 164 -20.47 -16.49 0.94
C CYS A 164 -19.24 -17.35 0.61
N GLU A 165 -19.15 -17.85 -0.61
CA GLU A 165 -17.88 -18.37 -1.18
C GLU A 165 -17.07 -17.21 -1.78
N LEU A 166 -15.84 -17.04 -1.32
CA LEU A 166 -14.92 -15.99 -1.78
C LEU A 166 -14.03 -16.48 -2.95
N GLY A 167 -13.99 -17.79 -3.19
CA GLY A 167 -13.16 -18.47 -4.19
C GLY A 167 -11.91 -19.11 -3.59
N ARG A 168 -11.30 -20.04 -4.34
CA ARG A 168 -10.09 -20.81 -3.94
C ARG A 168 -10.24 -21.52 -2.57
N GLY A 169 -11.42 -22.09 -2.28
CA GLY A 169 -11.68 -22.80 -1.02
C GLY A 169 -11.84 -21.92 0.22
N ARG A 170 -12.01 -20.61 0.04
CA ARG A 170 -12.22 -19.64 1.13
C ARG A 170 -13.66 -19.21 1.22
N PHE A 171 -14.11 -19.07 2.45
CA PHE A 171 -15.50 -18.84 2.78
C PHE A 171 -15.64 -17.76 3.85
N LEU A 172 -16.63 -16.90 3.68
CA LEU A 172 -17.12 -16.03 4.74
C LEU A 172 -18.12 -16.83 5.58
N ILE A 173 -17.79 -17.05 6.84
CA ILE A 173 -18.63 -17.78 7.79
C ILE A 173 -19.30 -16.78 8.72
N GLU A 174 -20.57 -16.99 9.01
CA GLU A 174 -21.34 -16.23 9.98
C GLU A 174 -21.84 -17.14 11.10
N THR A 175 -21.73 -16.65 12.33
CA THR A 175 -22.29 -17.29 13.51
C THR A 175 -22.65 -16.28 14.59
N THR A 176 -23.15 -16.75 15.72
CA THR A 176 -23.38 -15.94 16.93
C THR A 176 -22.40 -16.33 18.02
N ILE A 177 -21.97 -15.41 18.88
CA ILE A 177 -21.10 -15.67 20.02
C ILE A 177 -21.68 -15.08 21.31
N ASN A 178 -21.26 -15.65 22.44
CA ASN A 178 -21.57 -15.14 23.78
C ASN A 178 -20.83 -13.80 24.03
N PRO A 179 -21.39 -12.87 24.82
CA PRO A 179 -20.69 -11.63 25.19
C PRO A 179 -19.35 -11.84 25.93
N GLU A 180 -19.19 -12.97 26.62
CA GLU A 180 -17.97 -13.35 27.36
C GLU A 180 -16.81 -13.78 26.45
N VAL A 181 -17.12 -14.02 25.17
CA VAL A 181 -16.14 -14.41 24.17
C VAL A 181 -15.48 -13.15 23.61
N ASP A 182 -14.24 -12.89 24.05
CA ASP A 182 -13.44 -11.72 23.63
C ASP A 182 -12.90 -11.82 22.19
N ASP A 183 -12.23 -10.76 21.75
CA ASP A 183 -11.77 -10.61 20.36
C ASP A 183 -10.56 -11.49 20.00
N LYS A 184 -9.90 -12.14 20.98
CA LYS A 184 -8.76 -13.04 20.76
C LYS A 184 -9.22 -14.49 20.63
N LEU A 185 -9.92 -14.75 19.52
CA LEU A 185 -10.53 -16.05 19.24
C LEU A 185 -9.53 -17.07 18.66
N GLY A 186 -9.43 -18.22 19.31
CA GLY A 186 -8.97 -19.46 18.68
C GLY A 186 -10.17 -20.20 18.10
N ILE A 187 -10.20 -20.43 16.79
CA ILE A 187 -11.28 -21.21 16.14
C ILE A 187 -10.74 -22.60 15.82
N TYR A 188 -11.47 -23.64 16.24
CA TYR A 188 -11.12 -25.04 15.99
C TYR A 188 -12.22 -25.71 15.18
N VAL A 189 -11.80 -26.55 14.22
CA VAL A 189 -12.68 -27.43 13.45
C VAL A 189 -12.52 -28.83 14.01
N VAL A 190 -13.62 -29.39 14.50
CA VAL A 190 -13.71 -30.74 15.05
C VAL A 190 -14.59 -31.57 14.12
N GLY A 191 -13.96 -32.52 13.44
CA GLY A 191 -14.65 -33.56 12.67
C GLY A 191 -14.29 -34.95 13.20
N SER A 192 -14.97 -35.97 12.67
CA SER A 192 -14.92 -37.36 13.15
C SER A 192 -13.52 -37.99 13.18
N ALA A 193 -12.58 -37.48 12.39
CA ALA A 193 -11.21 -38.01 12.30
C ALA A 193 -10.12 -36.95 12.52
N ASN A 194 -10.47 -35.69 12.76
CA ASN A 194 -9.47 -34.63 12.88
C ASN A 194 -9.93 -33.41 13.69
N VAL A 195 -9.02 -32.89 14.51
CA VAL A 195 -9.16 -31.62 15.24
C VAL A 195 -8.10 -30.64 14.77
N SER A 196 -8.52 -29.66 13.98
CA SER A 196 -7.63 -28.65 13.41
C SER A 196 -7.93 -27.26 13.95
N GLN A 197 -6.94 -26.38 13.93
CA GLN A 197 -7.10 -24.98 14.31
C GLN A 197 -7.17 -24.12 13.05
N LEU A 198 -8.21 -23.32 12.93
CA LEU A 198 -8.29 -22.24 11.95
C LEU A 198 -7.53 -21.02 12.49
N ARG A 199 -6.86 -20.31 11.59
CA ARG A 199 -6.27 -18.98 11.86
C ARG A 199 -7.09 -17.91 11.15
N PRO A 200 -8.32 -17.64 11.59
CA PRO A 200 -9.18 -16.66 10.94
C PRO A 200 -8.66 -15.24 11.18
N LYS A 201 -8.92 -14.34 10.24
CA LYS A 201 -9.10 -12.92 10.59
C LYS A 201 -10.56 -12.77 11.02
N ALA A 202 -10.81 -12.70 12.32
CA ALA A 202 -12.15 -12.56 12.87
C ALA A 202 -12.68 -11.13 12.67
N ILE A 203 -13.94 -11.03 12.29
CA ILE A 203 -14.70 -9.79 12.10
C ILE A 203 -15.87 -9.84 13.10
N ILE A 204 -15.72 -9.17 14.23
CA ILE A 204 -16.76 -9.21 15.26
C ILE A 204 -17.69 -8.02 15.06
N ARG A 205 -18.95 -8.29 14.67
CA ARG A 205 -19.99 -7.28 14.61
C ARG A 205 -20.81 -7.33 15.91
N ARG A 206 -20.58 -6.38 16.82
CA ARG A 206 -21.35 -6.25 18.05
C ARG A 206 -22.71 -5.61 17.76
N GLY A 207 -23.67 -6.41 17.32
CA GLY A 207 -25.10 -6.07 17.34
C GLY A 207 -25.78 -6.85 18.46
N THR A 208 -26.55 -6.20 19.31
CA THR A 208 -27.37 -6.87 20.32
C THR A 208 -28.65 -7.38 19.67
N ARG A 209 -28.76 -8.69 19.50
CA ARG A 209 -30.06 -9.35 19.27
C ARG A 209 -30.23 -10.40 20.36
N LYS A 210 -31.15 -10.16 21.29
CA LYS A 210 -31.43 -11.06 22.42
C LYS A 210 -30.19 -11.41 23.28
N GLY A 211 -29.25 -10.48 23.45
CA GLY A 211 -28.04 -10.67 24.27
C GLY A 211 -26.87 -11.41 23.60
N TRP A 212 -26.99 -11.82 22.33
CA TRP A 212 -25.91 -12.47 21.57
C TRP A 212 -25.27 -11.52 20.56
N GLN A 213 -23.97 -11.69 20.29
CA GLN A 213 -23.23 -10.91 19.29
C GLN A 213 -23.07 -11.71 17.99
N THR A 214 -23.09 -11.04 16.84
CA THR A 214 -22.89 -11.71 15.54
C THR A 214 -21.39 -11.70 15.20
N CYS A 215 -20.85 -12.85 14.83
CA CYS A 215 -19.44 -13.00 14.47
C CYS A 215 -19.34 -13.46 13.02
N HIS A 216 -18.53 -12.75 12.24
CA HIS A 216 -18.16 -13.16 10.90
C HIS A 216 -16.67 -13.46 10.89
N PHE A 217 -16.22 -14.41 10.09
CA PHE A 217 -14.79 -14.60 9.89
C PHE A 217 -14.54 -15.27 8.56
N ILE A 218 -13.36 -15.02 8.01
CA ILE A 218 -12.91 -15.65 6.77
C ILE A 218 -12.06 -16.86 7.17
N ALA A 219 -12.43 -18.02 6.63
CA ALA A 219 -11.69 -19.25 6.81
C ALA A 219 -11.45 -19.94 5.47
N GLU A 220 -10.26 -20.51 5.32
CA GLU A 220 -10.02 -21.54 4.33
C GLU A 220 -10.51 -22.85 4.92
N MET A 221 -11.50 -23.47 4.27
CA MET A 221 -12.05 -24.71 4.80
C MET A 221 -11.04 -25.83 4.57
N PRO A 222 -10.76 -26.66 5.58
CA PRO A 222 -10.01 -27.90 5.36
C PRO A 222 -10.77 -28.78 4.36
N SER A 223 -10.08 -29.72 3.73
CA SER A 223 -10.68 -30.74 2.83
C SER A 223 -11.66 -31.70 3.53
N LEU A 224 -12.11 -31.37 4.74
CA LEU A 224 -13.12 -32.09 5.50
C LEU A 224 -14.49 -31.77 4.90
N SER A 225 -15.24 -32.80 4.51
CA SER A 225 -16.65 -32.64 4.18
C SER A 225 -17.45 -32.36 5.46
N PRO A 226 -18.27 -31.30 5.52
CA PRO A 226 -19.27 -31.14 6.58
C PRO A 226 -20.17 -32.40 6.68
N PRO A 227 -20.88 -32.62 7.79
CA PRO A 227 -20.99 -31.74 8.95
C PRO A 227 -19.79 -31.83 9.90
N PHE A 228 -19.36 -30.69 10.43
CA PHE A 228 -18.36 -30.62 11.51
C PHE A 228 -18.69 -29.51 12.51
N GLN A 229 -18.12 -29.61 13.70
CA GLN A 229 -18.30 -28.61 14.76
C GLN A 229 -17.20 -27.56 14.71
N LEU A 230 -17.59 -26.31 14.93
CA LEU A 230 -16.72 -25.16 15.10
C LEU A 230 -16.70 -24.77 16.56
N VAL A 231 -15.52 -24.73 17.17
CA VAL A 231 -15.33 -24.32 18.56
C VAL A 231 -14.58 -23.00 18.58
N LEU A 232 -15.27 -21.93 19.00
CA LEU A 232 -14.68 -20.61 19.18
C LEU A 232 -14.30 -20.46 20.65
N LEU A 233 -13.01 -20.40 20.93
CA LEU A 233 -12.44 -20.30 22.27
C LEU A 233 -11.81 -18.92 22.49
N SER A 234 -12.13 -18.30 23.62
CA SER A 234 -11.40 -17.15 24.16
C SER A 234 -10.82 -17.49 25.53
N LYS A 235 -10.18 -16.53 26.20
CA LYS A 235 -9.68 -16.73 27.57
C LYS A 235 -10.82 -17.02 28.56
N ASN A 236 -11.99 -16.40 28.34
CA ASN A 236 -13.08 -16.34 29.31
C ASN A 236 -14.36 -17.05 28.84
N GLY A 237 -14.41 -17.57 27.61
CA GLY A 237 -15.65 -18.12 27.05
C GLY A 237 -15.45 -19.13 25.93
N VAL A 238 -16.50 -19.90 25.67
CA VAL A 238 -16.58 -20.87 24.57
C VAL A 238 -17.90 -20.74 23.82
N ALA A 239 -17.85 -20.90 22.50
CA ALA A 239 -19.02 -21.03 21.64
C ALA A 239 -18.85 -22.24 20.70
N ILE A 240 -19.69 -23.26 20.90
CA ILE A 240 -19.73 -24.48 20.08
C ILE A 240 -20.82 -24.33 19.02
N ARG A 241 -20.47 -24.52 17.75
CA ARG A 241 -21.35 -24.30 16.60
C ARG A 241 -21.31 -25.48 15.65
N GLN A 242 -22.42 -25.76 14.98
CA GLN A 242 -22.49 -26.78 13.95
C GLN A 242 -22.46 -26.13 12.57
N LEU A 243 -21.53 -26.54 11.72
CA LEU A 243 -21.57 -26.23 10.29
C LEU A 243 -22.14 -27.46 9.54
N SER A 244 -23.25 -27.29 8.83
CA SER A 244 -23.91 -28.35 8.05
C SER A 244 -23.64 -28.23 6.54
N GLU A 245 -23.83 -29.31 5.78
CA GLU A 245 -23.47 -29.56 4.35
C GLU A 245 -23.98 -28.58 3.28
N ARG A 246 -24.51 -27.40 3.61
CA ARG A 246 -25.12 -26.50 2.62
C ARG A 246 -24.13 -25.65 1.80
N VAL A 247 -23.08 -26.25 1.25
CA VAL A 247 -22.18 -25.56 0.29
C VAL A 247 -22.93 -25.28 -1.03
N ALA A 248 -23.79 -26.20 -1.47
CA ALA A 248 -24.47 -26.14 -2.78
C ALA A 248 -25.45 -24.96 -2.97
N GLN A 249 -25.79 -24.19 -1.93
CA GLN A 249 -26.71 -23.04 -2.00
C GLN A 249 -26.04 -21.70 -1.63
N CYS A 250 -24.73 -21.68 -1.45
CA CYS A 250 -24.02 -20.47 -1.02
C CYS A 250 -23.84 -19.49 -2.21
N PRO A 251 -24.17 -18.19 -2.05
CA PRO A 251 -23.88 -17.21 -3.09
C PRO A 251 -22.37 -17.03 -3.25
N ASN A 252 -21.94 -16.79 -4.48
CA ASN A 252 -20.58 -16.31 -4.75
C ASN A 252 -20.41 -14.85 -4.28
N LEU A 253 -19.16 -14.41 -4.18
CA LEU A 253 -18.81 -13.06 -3.71
C LEU A 253 -19.52 -11.93 -4.45
N THR A 254 -19.63 -12.01 -5.78
CA THR A 254 -20.31 -10.97 -6.57
C THR A 254 -21.78 -10.85 -6.20
N ARG A 255 -22.48 -11.98 -6.08
CA ARG A 255 -23.90 -12.01 -5.71
C ARG A 255 -24.09 -11.53 -4.26
N TRP A 256 -23.30 -12.07 -3.33
CA TRP A 256 -23.36 -11.67 -1.92
C TRP A 256 -23.14 -10.16 -1.77
N TRP A 257 -22.15 -9.59 -2.46
CA TRP A 257 -21.84 -8.17 -2.43
C TRP A 257 -22.99 -7.29 -2.93
N ALA A 258 -23.67 -7.71 -4.00
CA ALA A 258 -24.81 -6.99 -4.56
C ALA A 258 -26.04 -7.01 -3.65
N GLU A 259 -26.27 -8.12 -2.94
CA GLU A 259 -27.40 -8.34 -2.02
C GLU A 259 -27.17 -7.70 -0.64
N ASN A 260 -25.91 -7.56 -0.19
CA ASN A 260 -25.55 -7.08 1.15
C ASN A 260 -24.97 -5.65 1.15
N ARG A 261 -25.63 -4.72 0.46
CA ARG A 261 -25.14 -3.33 0.30
C ARG A 261 -24.98 -2.60 1.64
N ASP A 262 -25.85 -2.88 2.60
CA ASP A 262 -25.87 -2.25 3.92
C ASP A 262 -24.85 -2.87 4.90
N ALA A 263 -24.19 -3.97 4.52
CA ALA A 263 -23.16 -4.62 5.34
C ALA A 263 -21.79 -3.93 5.16
N VAL A 264 -21.75 -2.61 5.41
CA VAL A 264 -20.62 -1.76 4.99
C VAL A 264 -19.30 -2.16 5.64
N GLU A 265 -19.30 -2.46 6.94
CA GLU A 265 -18.12 -2.92 7.68
C GLU A 265 -17.56 -4.22 7.08
N LEU A 266 -18.44 -5.18 6.75
CA LEU A 266 -18.04 -6.44 6.15
C LEU A 266 -17.46 -6.24 4.75
N ARG A 267 -18.02 -5.32 3.97
CA ARG A 267 -17.52 -4.98 2.64
C ARG A 267 -16.11 -4.38 2.70
N GLU A 268 -15.85 -3.47 3.63
CA GLU A 268 -14.50 -2.91 3.86
C GLU A 268 -13.49 -4.00 4.24
N LEU A 269 -13.86 -4.92 5.13
CA LEU A 269 -12.98 -6.01 5.55
C LEU A 269 -12.71 -7.01 4.43
N LEU A 270 -13.71 -7.29 3.59
CA LEU A 270 -13.51 -8.11 2.39
C LEU A 270 -12.54 -7.43 1.42
N VAL A 271 -12.63 -6.11 1.22
CA VAL A 271 -11.66 -5.37 0.40
C VAL A 271 -10.25 -5.49 0.95
N GLN A 272 -10.05 -5.26 2.25
CA GLN A 272 -8.75 -5.42 2.91
C GLN A 272 -8.22 -6.85 2.80
N HIS A 273 -9.10 -7.85 2.91
CA HIS A 273 -8.70 -9.25 2.79
C HIS A 273 -8.30 -9.61 1.35
N LEU A 274 -9.12 -9.24 0.36
CA LEU A 274 -8.82 -9.43 -1.06
C LEU A 274 -7.52 -8.73 -1.48
N ALA A 275 -7.20 -7.58 -0.87
CA ALA A 275 -5.95 -6.88 -1.12
C ALA A 275 -4.70 -7.71 -0.78
N THR A 276 -4.82 -8.64 0.18
CA THR A 276 -3.72 -9.54 0.55
C THR A 276 -3.55 -10.73 -0.39
N TRP A 277 -4.47 -10.95 -1.33
CA TRP A 277 -4.43 -12.11 -2.20
C TRP A 277 -3.52 -11.90 -3.40
N PRO A 278 -2.62 -12.85 -3.71
CA PRO A 278 -1.82 -12.78 -4.91
C PRO A 278 -2.69 -12.97 -6.15
N ASN A 279 -2.30 -12.31 -7.24
CA ASN A 279 -2.86 -12.44 -8.58
C ASN A 279 -4.38 -12.16 -8.65
N GLY A 280 -4.73 -10.88 -8.80
CA GLY A 280 -6.09 -10.42 -9.14
C GLY A 280 -6.97 -9.99 -7.95
N GLY A 281 -6.59 -10.29 -6.71
CA GLY A 281 -7.38 -9.92 -5.51
C GLY A 281 -7.71 -8.42 -5.41
N PRO A 282 -6.71 -7.51 -5.49
CA PRO A 282 -6.97 -6.07 -5.53
C PRO A 282 -7.89 -5.64 -6.67
N ALA A 283 -7.73 -6.21 -7.87
CA ALA A 283 -8.57 -5.90 -9.02
C ALA A 283 -10.03 -6.35 -8.81
N THR A 284 -10.24 -7.54 -8.22
CA THR A 284 -11.57 -8.02 -7.82
C THR A 284 -12.21 -7.09 -6.79
N ALA A 285 -11.44 -6.64 -5.79
CA ALA A 285 -11.95 -5.71 -4.78
C ALA A 285 -12.37 -4.36 -5.40
N ILE A 286 -11.62 -3.84 -6.37
CA ILE A 286 -11.96 -2.63 -7.12
C ILE A 286 -13.24 -2.84 -7.93
N ASP A 287 -13.33 -3.91 -8.73
CA ASP A 287 -14.49 -4.22 -9.58
C ASP A 287 -15.79 -4.33 -8.76
N LEU A 288 -15.75 -5.01 -7.62
CA LEU A 288 -16.90 -5.13 -6.72
C LEU A 288 -17.39 -3.76 -6.22
N GLN A 289 -16.48 -2.89 -5.80
CA GLN A 289 -16.81 -1.54 -5.31
C GLN A 289 -17.39 -0.66 -6.43
N ILE A 290 -16.87 -0.75 -7.65
CA ILE A 290 -17.36 0.02 -8.81
C ILE A 290 -18.76 -0.43 -9.24
N ARG A 291 -19.04 -1.73 -9.24
CA ARG A 291 -20.35 -2.28 -9.68
C ARG A 291 -21.49 -1.95 -8.73
N ALA A 292 -21.20 -1.85 -7.43
CA ALA A 292 -22.20 -1.60 -6.41
C ALA A 292 -21.64 -0.64 -5.34
N PRO A 293 -21.39 0.63 -5.65
CA PRO A 293 -20.81 1.58 -4.71
C PRO A 293 -21.72 1.80 -3.49
N LEU A 294 -21.13 2.25 -2.38
CA LEU A 294 -21.89 2.73 -1.24
C LEU A 294 -22.61 4.01 -1.61
N LYS A 295 -23.81 4.19 -1.06
CA LYS A 295 -24.55 5.45 -1.21
C LYS A 295 -23.77 6.56 -0.50
N GLU A 296 -23.38 7.58 -1.27
CA GLU A 296 -22.74 8.78 -0.74
C GLU A 296 -23.56 9.39 0.40
N ARG A 297 -22.87 9.86 1.44
CA ARG A 297 -23.48 10.55 2.57
C ARG A 297 -22.67 11.78 2.90
N HIS A 298 -23.32 12.93 2.82
CA HIS A 298 -22.83 14.21 3.31
C HIS A 298 -23.84 14.78 4.31
N VAL A 299 -23.39 15.61 5.25
CA VAL A 299 -24.32 16.28 6.17
C VAL A 299 -24.93 17.47 5.44
N GLN A 300 -26.21 17.33 5.09
CA GLN A 300 -26.96 18.34 4.34
C GLN A 300 -26.98 19.69 5.07
N ARG A 301 -27.02 20.75 4.27
CA ARG A 301 -26.98 22.13 4.73
C ARG A 301 -28.28 22.48 5.48
N ALA A 302 -28.14 23.06 6.66
CA ALA A 302 -29.21 23.75 7.37
C ALA A 302 -28.63 25.03 7.99
N ALA A 303 -29.41 26.12 7.99
CA ALA A 303 -28.94 27.48 8.29
C ALA A 303 -28.19 27.65 9.64
N GLN A 304 -28.44 26.77 10.61
CA GLN A 304 -27.83 26.83 11.94
C GLN A 304 -27.23 25.49 12.40
N GLN A 305 -27.09 24.50 11.51
CA GLN A 305 -26.47 23.23 11.87
C GLN A 305 -25.14 23.02 11.16
N PRO A 306 -24.18 22.33 11.80
CA PRO A 306 -22.96 21.91 11.14
C PRO A 306 -23.27 21.07 9.91
N SER A 307 -22.59 21.40 8.81
CA SER A 307 -22.63 20.66 7.56
C SER A 307 -21.22 20.38 7.09
N GLY A 308 -21.06 19.36 6.25
CA GLY A 308 -19.73 18.98 5.77
C GLY A 308 -19.75 17.73 4.93
N GLN A 309 -18.65 17.54 4.22
CA GLN A 309 -18.46 16.50 3.23
C GLN A 309 -16.98 16.12 3.15
N VAL A 310 -16.73 14.84 2.85
CA VAL A 310 -15.42 14.32 2.44
C VAL A 310 -15.51 14.01 0.96
N ASP A 311 -14.66 14.63 0.16
CA ASP A 311 -14.61 14.50 -1.30
C ASP A 311 -13.40 13.69 -1.77
N LEU A 312 -12.31 13.79 -1.02
CA LEU A 312 -11.06 13.06 -1.22
C LEU A 312 -10.86 12.10 -0.05
N ALA A 313 -10.61 10.83 -0.33
CA ALA A 313 -10.34 9.79 0.66
C ALA A 313 -9.50 8.65 0.07
N LEU A 314 -8.26 8.94 -0.34
CA LEU A 314 -7.41 7.96 -1.02
C LEU A 314 -6.62 7.11 -0.03
N ALA A 315 -6.86 5.80 -0.09
CA ALA A 315 -6.06 4.81 0.60
C ALA A 315 -4.68 4.67 -0.03
N LEU A 316 -3.65 5.09 0.71
CA LEU A 316 -2.24 4.91 0.39
C LEU A 316 -1.70 3.66 1.11
N SER A 317 -0.41 3.39 0.99
CA SER A 317 0.21 2.17 1.52
C SER A 317 0.25 2.17 3.04
N ASP A 318 0.56 3.33 3.63
CA ASP A 318 0.79 3.56 5.06
C ASP A 318 -0.14 4.64 5.65
N SER A 319 -1.03 5.21 4.84
CA SER A 319 -1.81 6.38 5.23
C SER A 319 -3.08 6.51 4.41
N LEU A 320 -3.94 7.41 4.85
CA LEU A 320 -5.16 7.83 4.18
C LEU A 320 -5.08 9.35 4.00
N ILE A 321 -5.10 9.83 2.75
CA ILE A 321 -5.24 11.26 2.48
C ILE A 321 -6.72 11.59 2.35
N VAL A 322 -7.15 12.53 3.18
CA VAL A 322 -8.55 12.94 3.32
C VAL A 322 -8.65 14.40 2.97
N GLY A 323 -9.69 14.80 2.23
CA GLY A 323 -9.96 16.20 1.95
C GLY A 323 -11.43 16.44 1.72
N GLY A 324 -11.86 17.67 2.01
CA GLY A 324 -13.26 18.04 1.92
C GLY A 324 -13.49 19.43 2.49
N TRP A 325 -14.71 19.67 2.96
CA TRP A 325 -15.10 20.94 3.56
C TRP A 325 -16.11 20.73 4.67
N TYR A 326 -16.16 21.68 5.60
CA TYR A 326 -17.22 21.78 6.60
C TYR A 326 -17.64 23.24 6.81
N HIS A 327 -18.83 23.43 7.35
CA HIS A 327 -19.37 24.73 7.73
C HIS A 327 -19.93 24.60 9.15
N ASP A 328 -19.37 25.37 10.07
CA ASP A 328 -19.74 25.35 11.50
C ASP A 328 -19.98 26.77 12.03
N PRO A 329 -21.13 27.38 11.72
CA PRO A 329 -21.42 28.77 12.09
C PRO A 329 -21.66 28.96 13.58
N SER A 330 -21.87 27.87 14.33
CA SER A 330 -22.23 27.91 15.76
C SER A 330 -21.22 27.20 16.66
N SER A 331 -20.02 26.88 16.14
CA SER A 331 -18.96 26.22 16.89
C SER A 331 -19.41 24.90 17.56
N MET A 332 -20.27 24.14 16.87
CA MET A 332 -20.84 22.88 17.35
C MET A 332 -20.06 21.66 16.85
N LEU A 333 -19.10 21.82 15.94
CA LEU A 333 -18.26 20.75 15.43
C LEU A 333 -17.14 20.43 16.42
N ALA A 334 -17.06 19.17 16.85
CA ALA A 334 -15.95 18.68 17.68
C ALA A 334 -14.85 17.99 16.85
N GLY A 335 -15.15 17.55 15.63
CA GLY A 335 -14.16 17.00 14.70
C GLY A 335 -14.75 16.04 13.66
N ILE A 336 -13.88 15.51 12.82
CA ILE A 336 -14.17 14.45 11.86
C ILE A 336 -13.29 13.25 12.20
N ASP A 337 -13.89 12.07 12.27
CA ASP A 337 -13.18 10.83 12.58
C ASP A 337 -13.30 9.84 11.41
N TYR A 338 -12.21 9.18 11.05
CA TYR A 338 -12.21 7.98 10.19
C TYR A 338 -12.78 6.80 10.98
N LEU A 339 -13.74 6.08 10.38
CA LEU A 339 -14.38 4.91 10.99
C LEU A 339 -13.76 3.63 10.42
N GLN A 340 -12.98 2.94 11.24
CA GLN A 340 -12.39 1.65 10.90
C GLN A 340 -13.46 0.56 10.80
N ALA A 341 -13.13 -0.51 10.08
CA ALA A 341 -14.06 -1.60 9.87
C ALA A 341 -14.34 -2.44 11.13
N ASP A 342 -13.47 -2.38 12.15
CA ASP A 342 -13.72 -2.94 13.49
C ASP A 342 -14.59 -2.03 14.39
N GLY A 343 -15.02 -0.88 13.86
CA GLY A 343 -15.85 0.11 14.55
C GLY A 343 -15.06 1.12 15.39
N LYS A 344 -13.73 1.02 15.46
CA LYS A 344 -12.92 2.06 16.11
C LYS A 344 -12.91 3.33 15.27
N THR A 345 -12.81 4.45 15.97
CA THR A 345 -12.78 5.78 15.37
C THR A 345 -11.39 6.37 15.54
N VAL A 346 -10.83 6.90 14.46
CA VAL A 346 -9.53 7.57 14.46
C VAL A 346 -9.76 9.04 14.07
N PRO A 347 -9.58 10.00 14.99
CA PRO A 347 -9.72 11.42 14.68
C PRO A 347 -8.73 11.89 13.60
N LEU A 348 -9.13 12.88 12.80
CA LEU A 348 -8.26 13.50 11.77
C LEU A 348 -7.35 14.62 12.33
N ASP A 349 -7.35 14.85 13.64
CA ASP A 349 -6.75 16.01 14.32
C ASP A 349 -5.21 16.03 14.35
N GLY A 350 -4.54 14.93 14.00
CA GLY A 350 -3.08 14.87 14.07
C GLY A 350 -2.30 15.65 13.00
N ASN A 351 -2.83 15.76 11.77
CA ASN A 351 -2.13 16.39 10.64
C ASN A 351 -3.14 16.91 9.60
N ILE A 352 -3.85 17.97 9.96
CA ILE A 352 -4.86 18.65 9.16
C ILE A 352 -4.39 20.06 8.79
N TYR A 353 -4.62 20.44 7.54
CA TYR A 353 -4.42 21.79 7.03
C TYR A 353 -5.77 22.35 6.60
N GLU A 354 -6.21 23.41 7.27
CA GLU A 354 -7.48 24.08 7.03
C GLU A 354 -7.27 25.41 6.29
N PHE A 355 -8.22 25.75 5.43
CA PHE A 355 -8.16 26.98 4.65
C PHE A 355 -9.57 27.52 4.32
N PRO A 356 -9.71 28.84 4.14
CA PRO A 356 -10.98 29.43 3.71
C PRO A 356 -11.39 28.91 2.33
N GLY A 357 -12.65 28.55 2.18
CA GLY A 357 -13.23 28.09 0.93
C GLY A 357 -14.67 28.57 0.77
N TRP A 358 -15.28 28.22 -0.35
CA TRP A 358 -16.70 28.44 -0.60
C TRP A 358 -17.31 27.20 -1.24
N ALA A 359 -18.56 26.90 -0.87
CA ALA A 359 -19.29 25.77 -1.42
C ALA A 359 -20.61 26.25 -2.05
N GLN A 360 -20.89 25.84 -3.28
CA GLN A 360 -22.14 26.16 -3.98
C GLN A 360 -23.16 25.02 -3.82
N THR A 361 -24.43 25.33 -3.61
CA THR A 361 -25.49 24.32 -3.49
C THR A 361 -26.16 24.10 -4.84
N GLN A 362 -26.58 22.87 -5.15
CA GLN A 362 -27.44 22.61 -6.31
C GLN A 362 -28.84 23.24 -6.17
N ALA A 363 -29.34 23.37 -4.94
CA ALA A 363 -30.67 23.91 -4.65
C ALA A 363 -30.74 25.45 -4.69
N ASP A 364 -29.61 26.11 -4.44
CA ASP A 364 -29.55 27.56 -4.34
C ASP A 364 -28.17 27.99 -4.81
N LYS A 365 -28.10 28.74 -5.92
CA LYS A 365 -26.84 29.15 -6.57
C LYS A 365 -25.98 30.08 -5.70
N SER A 366 -26.39 30.36 -4.46
CA SER A 366 -25.68 31.14 -3.47
C SER A 366 -24.35 30.46 -3.05
N LYS A 367 -23.31 31.28 -2.86
CA LYS A 367 -22.02 30.85 -2.31
C LYS A 367 -22.07 30.98 -0.79
N THR A 368 -21.69 29.92 -0.09
CA THR A 368 -21.54 29.93 1.37
C THR A 368 -20.08 29.77 1.72
N ASP A 369 -19.59 30.56 2.69
CA ASP A 369 -18.25 30.42 3.22
C ASP A 369 -18.13 29.11 4.02
N VAL A 370 -17.10 28.33 3.71
CA VAL A 370 -16.83 27.05 4.34
C VAL A 370 -15.35 26.98 4.72
N THR A 371 -15.01 26.09 5.63
CA THR A 371 -13.63 25.70 5.87
C THR A 371 -13.31 24.48 5.01
N GLY A 372 -12.42 24.65 4.04
CA GLY A 372 -11.81 23.54 3.33
C GLY A 372 -10.73 22.91 4.19
N PHE A 373 -10.54 21.61 4.06
CA PHE A 373 -9.47 20.91 4.77
C PHE A 373 -8.85 19.82 3.91
N VAL A 374 -7.57 19.55 4.20
CA VAL A 374 -6.88 18.34 3.77
C VAL A 374 -6.12 17.77 4.96
N ALA A 375 -6.08 16.45 5.10
CA ALA A 375 -5.40 15.77 6.18
C ALA A 375 -4.70 14.51 5.66
N ARG A 376 -3.56 14.17 6.27
CA ARG A 376 -2.92 12.87 6.07
C ARG A 376 -2.99 12.09 7.38
N LEU A 377 -3.75 11.00 7.37
CA LEU A 377 -3.90 10.10 8.51
C LEU A 377 -2.97 8.90 8.36
N PRO A 378 -1.91 8.75 9.19
CA PRO A 378 -1.09 7.54 9.22
C PRO A 378 -1.91 6.34 9.68
N LEU A 379 -1.65 5.17 9.11
CA LEU A 379 -2.35 3.93 9.41
C LEU A 379 -1.37 2.80 9.69
N ASP A 380 -1.64 2.02 10.75
CA ASP A 380 -0.82 0.86 11.10
C ASP A 380 -0.97 -0.31 10.11
N GLN A 381 -2.05 -0.32 9.32
CA GLN A 381 -2.38 -1.36 8.37
C GLN A 381 -2.90 -0.75 7.07
N SER A 382 -2.47 -1.31 5.94
CA SER A 382 -2.98 -0.91 4.63
C SER A 382 -4.47 -1.22 4.50
N LEU A 383 -5.24 -0.25 4.00
CA LEU A 383 -6.66 -0.42 3.71
C LEU A 383 -6.92 -1.22 2.41
N GLY A 384 -5.86 -1.57 1.68
CA GLY A 384 -5.99 -2.10 0.32
C GLY A 384 -6.59 -1.06 -0.63
N PRO A 385 -7.20 -1.48 -1.76
CA PRO A 385 -7.79 -0.56 -2.72
C PRO A 385 -9.21 -0.14 -2.28
N LEU A 386 -9.34 0.41 -1.07
CA LEU A 386 -10.61 0.88 -0.55
C LEU A 386 -11.00 2.20 -1.22
N LEU A 387 -12.12 2.20 -1.93
CA LEU A 387 -12.58 3.34 -2.74
C LEU A 387 -13.56 4.26 -2.01
N GLN A 388 -14.17 3.82 -0.90
CA GLN A 388 -15.09 4.65 -0.11
C GLN A 388 -14.88 4.42 1.40
N PRO A 389 -13.75 4.88 1.98
CA PRO A 389 -13.56 4.85 3.42
C PRO A 389 -14.67 5.64 4.14
N ARG A 390 -15.16 5.14 5.28
CA ARG A 390 -16.22 5.80 6.05
C ARG A 390 -15.66 6.80 7.05
N PHE A 391 -16.43 7.86 7.28
CA PHE A 391 -16.12 8.88 8.27
C PHE A 391 -17.37 9.21 9.09
N GLN A 392 -17.18 9.97 10.16
CA GLN A 392 -18.26 10.58 10.93
C GLN A 392 -17.90 12.00 11.34
N ILE A 393 -18.89 12.89 11.34
CA ILE A 393 -18.81 14.19 12.00
C ILE A 393 -19.21 14.00 13.45
N ARG A 394 -18.34 14.42 14.38
CA ARG A 394 -18.61 14.44 15.82
C ARG A 394 -19.00 15.84 16.24
N LEU A 395 -20.14 15.98 16.90
CA LEU A 395 -20.64 17.24 17.44
C LEU A 395 -20.24 17.41 18.91
N ALA A 396 -20.16 18.65 19.39
CA ALA A 396 -19.87 18.97 20.78
C ALA A 396 -20.89 18.37 21.78
N SER A 397 -22.10 18.06 21.31
CA SER A 397 -23.13 17.36 22.10
C SER A 397 -22.87 15.85 22.29
N GLY A 398 -21.86 15.29 21.61
CA GLY A 398 -21.60 13.86 21.54
C GLY A 398 -22.39 13.14 20.43
N ALA A 399 -23.29 13.83 19.73
CA ALA A 399 -23.97 13.26 18.57
C ALA A 399 -23.00 13.07 17.39
N VAL A 400 -23.19 11.99 16.62
CA VAL A 400 -22.39 11.69 15.43
C VAL A 400 -23.25 11.62 14.18
N LYS A 401 -22.74 12.12 13.05
CA LYS A 401 -23.40 12.03 11.74
C LYS A 401 -22.48 11.31 10.75
N PRO A 402 -22.93 10.24 10.06
CA PRO A 402 -22.07 9.47 9.16
C PRO A 402 -21.78 10.22 7.86
N LEU A 403 -20.56 10.04 7.35
CA LEU A 403 -20.08 10.54 6.07
C LEU A 403 -19.54 9.39 5.22
N ILE A 404 -19.89 9.39 3.93
CA ILE A 404 -19.40 8.42 2.95
C ILE A 404 -19.03 9.21 1.69
N PRO A 405 -17.74 9.24 1.29
CA PRO A 405 -17.31 9.99 0.11
C PRO A 405 -17.83 9.33 -1.18
N PRO A 406 -17.80 10.05 -2.31
CA PRO A 406 -17.99 9.43 -3.62
C PRO A 406 -16.89 8.37 -3.88
N PRO A 407 -17.13 7.38 -4.77
CA PRO A 407 -16.10 6.42 -5.17
C PRO A 407 -14.82 7.11 -5.64
N GLN A 408 -13.73 6.79 -4.97
CA GLN A 408 -12.42 7.34 -5.26
C GLN A 408 -11.76 6.63 -6.45
N PRO A 409 -10.93 7.33 -7.25
CA PRO A 409 -10.20 6.71 -8.34
C PRO A 409 -9.13 5.74 -7.81
N PHE A 410 -8.92 4.67 -8.58
CA PHE A 410 -7.88 3.68 -8.31
C PHE A 410 -6.68 3.80 -9.26
N GLU A 411 -6.85 4.45 -10.42
CA GLU A 411 -5.75 4.70 -11.36
C GLU A 411 -4.82 5.80 -10.82
N PRO A 412 -3.49 5.57 -10.74
CA PRO A 412 -2.55 6.52 -10.14
C PRO A 412 -2.61 7.94 -10.73
N VAL A 413 -2.81 8.07 -12.04
CA VAL A 413 -2.94 9.38 -12.72
C VAL A 413 -4.12 10.18 -12.17
N LEU A 414 -5.27 9.52 -11.98
CA LEU A 414 -6.47 10.16 -11.45
C LEU A 414 -6.34 10.46 -9.95
N GLN A 415 -5.69 9.58 -9.20
CA GLN A 415 -5.35 9.80 -7.79
C GLN A 415 -4.49 11.04 -7.60
N ARG A 416 -3.41 11.18 -8.38
CA ARG A 416 -2.55 12.36 -8.37
C ARG A 416 -3.33 13.63 -8.68
N ASN A 417 -4.14 13.61 -9.73
CA ASN A 417 -4.93 14.78 -10.13
C ASN A 417 -5.93 15.19 -9.04
N GLN A 418 -6.50 14.23 -8.29
CA GLN A 418 -7.34 14.53 -7.14
C GLN A 418 -6.55 15.13 -5.97
N ILE A 419 -5.36 14.61 -5.64
CA ILE A 419 -4.50 15.16 -4.59
C ILE A 419 -4.13 16.62 -4.91
N LEU A 420 -3.77 16.90 -6.16
CA LEU A 420 -3.45 18.26 -6.61
C LEU A 420 -4.64 19.23 -6.57
N ARG A 421 -5.87 18.73 -6.62
CA ARG A 421 -7.10 19.53 -6.50
C ARG A 421 -7.57 19.68 -5.05
N ALA A 422 -6.94 18.98 -4.11
CA ALA A 422 -7.33 18.99 -2.70
C ALA A 422 -7.17 20.37 -2.04
N VAL A 423 -6.18 21.15 -2.48
CA VAL A 423 -5.88 22.48 -1.94
C VAL A 423 -5.90 23.49 -3.10
N PRO A 424 -6.66 24.59 -3.01
CA PRO A 424 -6.62 25.63 -4.02
C PRO A 424 -5.21 26.26 -4.15
N PRO A 425 -4.78 26.70 -5.36
CA PRO A 425 -3.42 27.21 -5.57
C PRO A 425 -2.98 28.37 -4.64
N GLN A 426 -3.91 29.18 -4.14
CA GLN A 426 -3.58 30.27 -3.20
C GLN A 426 -3.30 29.79 -1.76
N HIS A 427 -3.69 28.55 -1.42
CA HIS A 427 -3.49 27.93 -0.10
C HIS A 427 -2.42 26.81 -0.14
N ALA A 428 -1.86 26.52 -1.31
CA ALA A 428 -0.78 25.56 -1.48
C ALA A 428 0.56 26.16 -1.00
N ILE A 429 0.80 26.02 0.31
CA ILE A 429 1.98 26.54 1.03
C ILE A 429 2.95 25.43 1.46
N ASP A 430 4.15 25.82 1.94
CA ASP A 430 5.21 24.88 2.32
C ASP A 430 4.72 23.80 3.29
N ASP A 431 3.99 24.21 4.34
CA ASP A 431 3.49 23.30 5.36
C ASP A 431 2.54 22.25 4.77
N ALA A 432 1.51 22.68 4.04
CA ALA A 432 0.56 21.79 3.36
C ALA A 432 1.24 20.81 2.37
N PHE A 433 2.26 21.28 1.64
CA PHE A 433 3.05 20.40 0.79
C PHE A 433 3.85 19.41 1.61
N ARG A 434 4.66 19.88 2.55
CA ARG A 434 5.62 19.08 3.31
C ARG A 434 4.93 17.97 4.11
N THR A 435 3.85 18.29 4.80
CA THR A 435 3.23 17.40 5.79
C THR A 435 2.16 16.48 5.20
N ILE A 436 1.47 16.93 4.13
CA ILE A 436 0.27 16.26 3.62
C ILE A 436 0.40 15.87 2.15
N LEU A 437 0.59 16.84 1.24
CA LEU A 437 0.47 16.57 -0.21
C LEU A 437 1.70 15.83 -0.77
N ALA A 438 2.92 16.24 -0.41
CA ALA A 438 4.15 15.71 -0.99
C ALA A 438 4.37 14.22 -0.70
N PRO A 439 4.16 13.70 0.53
CA PRO A 439 4.25 12.26 0.78
C PRO A 439 3.26 11.46 -0.08
N ALA A 440 2.02 11.95 -0.21
CA ALA A 440 0.98 11.29 -1.00
C ALA A 440 1.29 11.31 -2.51
N LEU A 441 1.69 12.47 -3.05
CA LEU A 441 2.07 12.63 -4.45
C LEU A 441 3.26 11.74 -4.82
N ARG A 442 4.28 11.69 -3.95
CA ARG A 442 5.46 10.85 -4.15
C ARG A 442 5.09 9.38 -4.23
N GLU A 443 4.26 8.89 -3.33
CA GLU A 443 3.83 7.49 -3.35
C GLU A 443 3.04 7.17 -4.63
N VAL A 444 2.11 8.04 -5.01
CA VAL A 444 1.29 7.86 -6.22
C VAL A 444 2.15 7.90 -7.48
N GLU A 445 3.12 8.82 -7.57
CA GLU A 445 4.05 8.87 -8.70
C GLU A 445 4.95 7.63 -8.76
N GLN A 446 5.45 7.13 -7.63
CA GLN A 446 6.21 5.87 -7.60
C GLN A 446 5.37 4.68 -8.05
N ARG A 447 4.10 4.61 -7.64
CA ARG A 447 3.16 3.59 -8.13
C ARG A 447 2.93 3.72 -9.62
N LEU A 448 2.73 4.94 -10.14
CA LEU A 448 2.59 5.19 -11.57
C LEU A 448 3.82 4.72 -12.33
N GLY A 449 5.02 5.06 -11.87
CA GLY A 449 6.29 4.66 -12.50
C GLY A 449 6.43 3.14 -12.64
N LYS A 450 6.01 2.36 -11.63
CA LYS A 450 6.00 0.88 -11.68
C LYS A 450 5.04 0.29 -12.72
N THR A 451 4.05 1.05 -13.16
CA THR A 451 3.08 0.62 -14.19
C THR A 451 3.49 1.03 -15.60
N ILE A 452 4.50 1.88 -15.75
CA ILE A 452 4.99 2.32 -17.05
C ILE A 452 5.86 1.22 -17.65
N GLU A 453 5.51 0.78 -18.85
CA GLU A 453 6.32 -0.18 -19.61
C GLU A 453 6.36 0.21 -21.09
N VAL A 454 7.37 -0.30 -21.80
CA VAL A 454 7.43 -0.20 -23.26
C VAL A 454 6.54 -1.29 -23.84
N LYS A 455 5.43 -0.88 -24.45
CA LYS A 455 4.45 -1.78 -25.07
C LYS A 455 4.93 -2.31 -26.42
N ARG A 456 5.61 -1.45 -27.20
CA ARG A 456 6.08 -1.80 -28.55
C ARG A 456 7.27 -0.96 -28.95
N THR A 457 8.15 -1.52 -29.78
CA THR A 457 9.17 -0.79 -30.51
C THR A 457 9.03 -1.04 -32.01
N ARG A 458 9.41 -0.05 -32.82
CA ARG A 458 9.45 -0.17 -34.28
C ARG A 458 10.64 0.58 -34.84
N ASP A 459 11.46 -0.11 -35.62
CA ASP A 459 12.70 0.42 -36.18
C ASP A 459 12.52 0.75 -37.67
N TYR A 460 13.16 1.83 -38.11
CA TYR A 460 13.12 2.35 -39.47
C TYR A 460 14.55 2.60 -39.95
N GLY A 461 15.10 1.66 -40.73
CA GLY A 461 16.42 1.78 -41.37
C GLY A 461 17.59 2.00 -40.41
N LEU A 462 17.53 1.45 -39.19
CA LEU A 462 18.62 1.58 -38.23
C LEU A 462 19.93 0.97 -38.75
N PRO A 463 21.08 1.65 -38.59
CA PRO A 463 22.37 1.12 -39.01
C PRO A 463 22.81 -0.08 -38.17
N ARG A 464 23.71 -0.90 -38.74
CA ARG A 464 24.29 -2.08 -38.05
C ARG A 464 25.12 -1.69 -36.84
N HIS A 465 25.90 -0.62 -36.95
CA HIS A 465 26.71 -0.07 -35.85
C HIS A 465 25.95 1.04 -35.14
N ALA A 466 26.27 1.24 -33.86
CA ALA A 466 25.72 2.36 -33.10
C ALA A 466 26.21 3.69 -33.70
N PRO A 467 25.33 4.68 -33.91
CA PRO A 467 25.75 6.02 -34.31
C PRO A 467 26.46 6.72 -33.15
N LEU A 468 27.14 7.83 -33.42
CA LEU A 468 27.74 8.64 -32.36
C LEU A 468 26.67 9.29 -31.47
N VAL A 469 25.59 9.78 -32.08
CA VAL A 469 24.54 10.56 -31.42
C VAL A 469 23.19 9.83 -31.47
N SER A 470 22.46 9.82 -30.36
CA SER A 470 21.03 9.50 -30.35
C SER A 470 20.23 10.72 -29.93
N ILE A 471 19.32 11.16 -30.81
CA ILE A 471 18.41 12.26 -30.52
C ILE A 471 17.09 11.68 -30.01
N VAL A 472 16.81 11.88 -28.73
CA VAL A 472 15.61 11.39 -28.04
C VAL A 472 14.52 12.45 -28.09
N ILE A 473 13.38 12.10 -28.68
CA ILE A 473 12.26 13.02 -28.94
C ILE A 473 10.97 12.45 -28.31
N PRO A 474 10.56 12.93 -27.13
CA PRO A 474 9.29 12.52 -26.54
C PRO A 474 8.10 13.13 -27.30
N LEU A 475 7.04 12.33 -27.46
CA LEU A 475 5.81 12.67 -28.20
C LEU A 475 4.59 12.47 -27.31
N TYR A 476 3.75 13.50 -27.21
CA TYR A 476 2.46 13.45 -26.52
C TYR A 476 1.37 14.14 -27.33
N LYS A 477 0.43 13.36 -27.88
CA LYS A 477 -0.82 13.79 -28.55
C LYS A 477 -0.71 14.72 -29.77
N VAL A 478 0.43 15.34 -30.04
CA VAL A 478 0.62 16.31 -31.12
C VAL A 478 1.79 15.89 -31.99
N LEU A 479 1.53 15.73 -33.29
CA LEU A 479 2.50 15.26 -34.29
C LEU A 479 2.82 16.34 -35.35
N ASP A 480 2.14 17.49 -35.30
CA ASP A 480 2.16 18.51 -36.36
C ASP A 480 3.56 19.01 -36.72
N PHE A 481 4.45 19.09 -35.73
CA PHE A 481 5.82 19.58 -35.89
C PHE A 481 6.80 18.55 -36.44
N LEU A 482 6.48 17.25 -36.40
CA LEU A 482 7.40 16.19 -36.80
C LEU A 482 7.86 16.34 -38.25
N ARG A 483 6.97 16.77 -39.15
CA ARG A 483 7.31 16.97 -40.57
C ARG A 483 8.38 18.05 -40.73
N PHE A 484 8.24 19.18 -40.01
CA PHE A 484 9.18 20.29 -40.07
C PHE A 484 10.51 19.94 -39.40
N GLN A 485 10.45 19.34 -38.21
CA GLN A 485 11.62 18.91 -37.46
C GLN A 485 12.45 17.89 -38.26
N LEU A 486 11.81 16.84 -38.79
CA LEU A 486 12.50 15.82 -39.60
C LEU A 486 13.04 16.39 -40.91
N SER A 487 12.30 17.27 -41.58
CA SER A 487 12.80 17.92 -42.80
C SER A 487 14.03 18.77 -42.52
N GLY A 488 14.03 19.54 -41.43
CA GLY A 488 15.17 20.37 -41.01
C GLY A 488 16.38 19.55 -40.57
N MET A 489 16.18 18.37 -39.97
CA MET A 489 17.29 17.46 -39.65
C MET A 489 17.81 16.70 -40.88
N ALA A 490 16.94 16.39 -41.84
CA ALA A 490 17.30 15.63 -43.04
C ALA A 490 18.18 16.41 -44.02
N THR A 491 18.19 17.74 -43.94
CA THR A 491 19.06 18.61 -44.75
C THR A 491 20.48 18.71 -44.20
N ASP A 492 20.76 18.14 -43.02
CA ASP A 492 22.09 18.11 -42.41
C ASP A 492 22.82 16.80 -42.77
N PRO A 493 23.85 16.85 -43.65
CA PRO A 493 24.58 15.65 -44.06
C PRO A 493 25.32 14.99 -42.90
N TRP A 494 25.86 15.78 -41.97
CA TRP A 494 26.61 15.24 -40.84
C TRP A 494 25.67 14.48 -39.90
N LEU A 495 24.49 15.03 -39.62
CA LEU A 495 23.47 14.37 -38.79
C LEU A 495 23.05 13.03 -39.41
N ARG A 496 22.79 13.00 -40.72
CA ARG A 496 22.38 11.78 -41.44
C ARG A 496 23.36 10.62 -41.29
N GLU A 497 24.66 10.92 -41.23
CA GLU A 497 25.72 9.92 -41.15
C GLU A 497 26.03 9.50 -39.70
N ASN A 498 25.80 10.38 -38.73
CA ASN A 498 26.33 10.23 -37.36
C ASN A 498 25.25 10.11 -36.27
N ALA A 499 23.96 10.23 -36.60
CA ALA A 499 22.88 10.24 -35.63
C ALA A 499 21.74 9.25 -35.95
N GLU A 500 21.07 8.78 -34.90
CA GLU A 500 19.73 8.17 -34.99
C GLU A 500 18.70 8.99 -34.21
N LEU A 501 17.43 8.86 -34.60
CA LEU A 501 16.31 9.50 -33.91
C LEU A 501 15.51 8.46 -33.13
N VAL A 502 15.28 8.72 -31.84
CA VAL A 502 14.49 7.85 -30.95
C VAL A 502 13.24 8.62 -30.53
N PHE A 503 12.13 8.37 -31.22
CA PHE A 503 10.83 8.91 -30.85
C PHE A 503 10.20 8.08 -29.73
N VAL A 504 9.76 8.75 -28.66
CA VAL A 504 9.11 8.08 -27.53
C VAL A 504 7.66 8.55 -27.41
N LEU A 505 6.72 7.71 -27.81
CA LEU A 505 5.30 8.01 -27.77
C LEU A 505 4.70 7.54 -26.44
N ASP A 506 4.22 8.49 -25.63
CA ASP A 506 3.59 8.22 -24.34
C ASP A 506 2.05 8.32 -24.37
N SER A 507 1.47 8.61 -25.54
CA SER A 507 0.04 8.52 -25.85
C SER A 507 -0.24 7.32 -26.77
N PRO A 508 -0.37 6.08 -26.24
CA PRO A 508 -0.53 4.87 -27.04
C PRO A 508 -1.79 4.86 -27.93
N GLU A 509 -2.78 5.71 -27.63
CA GLU A 509 -4.01 5.85 -28.41
C GLU A 509 -3.78 6.38 -29.84
N ILE A 510 -2.68 7.08 -30.11
CA ILE A 510 -2.31 7.59 -31.45
C ILE A 510 -1.15 6.81 -32.09
N GLN A 511 -0.91 5.59 -31.63
CA GLN A 511 0.18 4.74 -32.09
C GLN A 511 0.16 4.52 -33.62
N ASP A 512 -0.99 4.13 -34.18
CA ASP A 512 -1.08 3.77 -35.60
C ASP A 512 -0.83 4.97 -36.51
N GLU A 513 -1.36 6.15 -36.14
CA GLU A 513 -1.11 7.42 -36.83
C GLU A 513 0.38 7.79 -36.80
N THR A 514 1.01 7.64 -35.63
CA THR A 514 2.44 7.92 -35.44
C THR A 514 3.31 6.97 -36.28
N GLU A 515 3.00 5.67 -36.28
CA GLU A 515 3.74 4.67 -37.06
C GLU A 515 3.64 4.92 -38.56
N HIS A 516 2.45 5.30 -39.04
CA HIS A 516 2.21 5.65 -40.44
C HIS A 516 3.00 6.89 -40.85
N LEU A 517 2.94 7.96 -40.04
CA LEU A 517 3.66 9.21 -40.31
C LEU A 517 5.17 8.99 -40.35
N LEU A 518 5.74 8.33 -39.34
CA LEU A 518 7.18 8.05 -39.29
C LEU A 518 7.64 7.13 -40.43
N GLY A 519 6.80 6.16 -40.83
CA GLY A 519 7.08 5.32 -41.99
C GLY A 519 7.19 6.11 -43.30
N GLY A 520 6.24 7.04 -43.53
CA GLY A 520 6.29 7.93 -44.69
C GLY A 520 7.50 8.87 -44.67
N LEU A 521 7.81 9.45 -43.51
CA LEU A 521 8.96 10.35 -43.35
C LEU A 521 10.30 9.61 -43.51
N HIS A 522 10.38 8.35 -43.09
CA HIS A 522 11.55 7.51 -43.34
C HIS A 522 11.77 7.29 -44.84
N LEU A 523 10.71 6.94 -45.58
CA LEU A 523 10.80 6.73 -47.03
C LEU A 523 11.21 8.00 -47.77
N LEU A 524 10.79 9.17 -47.28
CA LEU A 524 11.10 10.46 -47.89
C LEU A 524 12.54 10.93 -47.60
N HIS A 525 13.01 10.80 -46.35
CA HIS A 525 14.26 11.42 -45.91
C HIS A 525 15.41 10.42 -45.68
N GLY A 526 15.11 9.14 -45.48
CA GLY A 526 16.10 8.09 -45.24
C GLY A 526 16.82 8.16 -43.89
N LEU A 527 16.34 8.99 -42.95
CA LEU A 527 16.93 9.08 -41.61
C LEU A 527 16.68 7.80 -40.81
N PRO A 528 17.69 7.28 -40.08
CA PRO A 528 17.52 6.12 -39.21
C PRO A 528 16.71 6.52 -37.97
N MET A 529 15.61 5.83 -37.73
CA MET A 529 14.68 6.15 -36.65
C MET A 529 14.22 4.92 -35.88
N ARG A 530 13.85 5.13 -34.63
CA ARG A 530 13.18 4.18 -33.76
C ARG A 530 11.97 4.85 -33.12
N LEU A 531 10.83 4.17 -33.14
CA LEU A 531 9.67 4.52 -32.34
C LEU A 531 9.58 3.58 -31.13
N VAL A 532 9.46 4.16 -29.94
CA VAL A 532 9.23 3.47 -28.67
C VAL A 532 7.85 3.89 -28.17
N VAL A 533 6.93 2.94 -28.02
CA VAL A 533 5.56 3.22 -27.56
C VAL A 533 5.40 2.74 -26.13
N MET A 534 5.09 3.67 -25.22
CA MET A 534 4.78 3.37 -23.82
C MET A 534 3.33 2.92 -23.68
N ASN A 535 3.04 2.12 -22.65
CA ASN A 535 1.68 1.63 -22.40
C ASN A 535 0.70 2.70 -21.87
N ARG A 536 1.21 3.86 -21.41
CA ARG A 536 0.44 5.03 -20.96
C ARG A 536 1.37 6.25 -20.81
N ASN A 537 0.79 7.43 -20.57
CA ASN A 537 1.54 8.65 -20.30
C ASN A 537 2.26 8.54 -18.94
N GLY A 538 3.59 8.63 -18.98
CA GLY A 538 4.46 8.61 -17.80
C GLY A 538 5.05 9.96 -17.42
N GLY A 539 4.77 11.02 -18.20
CA GLY A 539 5.40 12.33 -18.09
C GLY A 539 6.71 12.43 -18.87
N TYR A 540 7.15 13.67 -19.08
CA TYR A 540 8.31 14.02 -19.90
C TYR A 540 9.60 13.31 -19.44
N ALA A 541 9.89 13.34 -18.14
CA ALA A 541 11.09 12.70 -17.57
C ALA A 541 11.14 11.19 -17.88
N ARG A 542 10.03 10.47 -17.69
CA ARG A 542 9.96 9.03 -17.97
C ARG A 542 10.07 8.71 -19.45
N ALA A 543 9.48 9.54 -20.31
CA ALA A 543 9.59 9.39 -21.75
C ALA A 543 11.06 9.58 -22.20
N CYS A 544 11.72 10.65 -21.73
CA CYS A 544 13.13 10.90 -22.01
C CYS A 544 14.04 9.77 -21.49
N ASN A 545 13.88 9.35 -20.23
CA ASN A 545 14.65 8.24 -19.64
C ASN A 545 14.42 6.94 -20.43
N THR A 546 13.20 6.67 -20.87
CA THR A 546 12.88 5.50 -21.71
C THR A 546 13.57 5.57 -23.06
N GLY A 547 13.58 6.74 -23.70
CA GLY A 547 14.32 6.96 -24.93
C GLY A 547 15.83 6.81 -24.77
N ALA A 548 16.40 7.37 -23.70
CA ALA A 548 17.82 7.26 -23.36
C ALA A 548 18.27 5.80 -23.18
N ARG A 549 17.43 4.96 -22.55
CA ARG A 549 17.67 3.51 -22.42
C ARG A 549 17.59 2.77 -23.76
N MET A 550 16.82 3.27 -24.73
CA MET A 550 16.64 2.65 -26.04
C MET A 550 17.59 3.20 -27.12
N ALA A 551 18.22 4.34 -26.85
CA ALA A 551 19.26 4.95 -27.66
C ALA A 551 20.52 4.08 -27.69
N ARG A 552 21.27 4.12 -28.79
CA ARG A 552 22.53 3.37 -28.96
C ARG A 552 23.77 4.26 -28.99
N GLY A 553 23.62 5.56 -29.22
CA GLY A 553 24.75 6.50 -29.29
C GLY A 553 25.40 6.77 -27.94
N SER A 554 26.67 7.15 -27.99
CA SER A 554 27.47 7.55 -26.83
C SER A 554 27.17 8.99 -26.38
N ILE A 555 26.56 9.80 -27.25
CA ILE A 555 26.07 11.13 -26.93
C ILE A 555 24.54 11.15 -27.04
N LEU A 556 23.88 11.70 -26.03
CA LEU A 556 22.44 11.85 -25.96
C LEU A 556 22.06 13.31 -26.21
N VAL A 557 21.10 13.52 -27.10
CA VAL A 557 20.44 14.82 -27.32
C VAL A 557 18.98 14.68 -26.92
N MET A 558 18.57 15.32 -25.84
CA MET A 558 17.17 15.43 -25.45
C MET A 558 16.56 16.60 -26.21
N LEU A 559 15.57 16.34 -27.07
CA LEU A 559 15.01 17.34 -27.98
C LEU A 559 13.49 17.31 -27.95
N ASN A 560 12.84 18.44 -27.68
CA ASN A 560 11.39 18.52 -27.76
C ASN A 560 10.90 18.35 -29.22
N SER A 561 9.68 17.80 -29.39
CA SER A 561 9.09 17.52 -30.71
C SER A 561 8.75 18.78 -31.54
N ASP A 562 8.73 19.95 -30.91
CA ASP A 562 8.43 21.26 -31.49
C ASP A 562 9.67 22.16 -31.59
N VAL A 563 10.86 21.55 -31.62
CA VAL A 563 12.14 22.25 -31.84
C VAL A 563 12.68 21.94 -33.24
N VAL A 564 12.99 22.98 -34.02
CA VAL A 564 13.45 22.84 -35.41
C VAL A 564 14.77 23.59 -35.58
N PRO A 565 15.81 22.99 -36.20
CA PRO A 565 17.08 23.69 -36.39
C PRO A 565 16.96 24.88 -37.34
N CYS A 566 17.69 25.97 -37.03
CA CYS A 566 17.80 27.12 -37.92
C CYS A 566 18.63 26.77 -39.17
N GLU A 567 19.72 26.00 -38.98
CA GLU A 567 20.71 25.66 -40.00
C GLU A 567 21.31 24.25 -39.75
N ALA A 568 21.95 23.68 -40.77
CA ALA A 568 22.70 22.43 -40.65
C ALA A 568 23.98 22.60 -39.80
N GLY A 569 24.48 21.51 -39.21
CA GLY A 569 25.69 21.49 -38.38
C GLY A 569 25.44 21.80 -36.90
N TRP A 570 24.19 21.99 -36.48
CA TRP A 570 23.84 22.34 -35.10
C TRP A 570 24.23 21.23 -34.10
N VAL A 571 24.03 19.95 -34.45
CA VAL A 571 24.41 18.83 -33.57
C VAL A 571 25.92 18.76 -33.42
N GLN A 572 26.65 18.78 -34.53
CA GLN A 572 28.12 18.75 -34.55
C GLN A 572 28.69 19.86 -33.66
N THR A 573 28.10 21.05 -33.73
CA THR A 573 28.46 22.21 -32.91
C THR A 573 28.22 21.95 -31.43
N LEU A 574 27.05 21.42 -31.05
CA LEU A 574 26.71 21.16 -29.64
C LEU A 574 27.49 20.01 -29.01
N ILE A 575 27.93 19.01 -29.78
CA ILE A 575 28.68 17.88 -29.23
C ILE A 575 30.17 18.17 -29.04
N GLN A 576 30.72 19.20 -29.70
CA GLN A 576 32.16 19.51 -29.65
C GLN A 576 32.63 19.85 -28.21
N PRO A 577 31.88 20.63 -27.41
CA PRO A 577 32.26 20.88 -26.01
C PRO A 577 32.05 19.67 -25.08
N ILE A 578 31.18 18.73 -25.45
CA ILE A 578 30.98 17.47 -24.71
C ILE A 578 32.12 16.50 -24.98
N THR A 579 32.48 16.30 -26.25
CA THR A 579 33.55 15.37 -26.68
C THR A 579 34.94 15.84 -26.25
N SER A 580 35.16 17.15 -26.16
CA SER A 580 36.40 17.71 -25.59
C SER A 580 36.47 17.64 -24.05
N GLY A 581 35.40 17.22 -23.38
CA GLY A 581 35.32 17.17 -21.92
C GLY A 581 35.21 18.55 -21.24
N ALA A 582 34.90 19.61 -22.00
CA ALA A 582 34.78 20.96 -21.47
C ALA A 582 33.54 21.14 -20.57
N PHE A 583 32.44 20.45 -20.90
CA PHE A 583 31.18 20.52 -20.17
C PHE A 583 30.54 19.14 -20.01
N GLY A 584 29.77 18.96 -18.94
CA GLY A 584 28.96 17.75 -18.73
C GLY A 584 27.62 17.79 -19.47
N ALA A 585 27.09 18.99 -19.72
CA ALA A 585 25.96 19.20 -20.61
C ALA A 585 26.04 20.55 -21.33
N VAL A 586 25.44 20.65 -22.52
CA VAL A 586 25.41 21.86 -23.33
C VAL A 586 24.01 22.09 -23.90
N GLY A 587 23.60 23.36 -23.94
CA GLY A 587 22.36 23.80 -24.58
C GLY A 587 22.60 24.85 -25.67
N PRO A 588 21.74 24.92 -26.70
CA PRO A 588 21.84 25.87 -27.80
C PRO A 588 21.22 27.23 -27.48
N ARG A 589 21.32 28.17 -28.42
CA ARG A 589 20.43 29.33 -28.50
C ARG A 589 19.06 28.90 -29.03
N LEU A 590 18.01 29.15 -28.25
CA LEU A 590 16.63 28.96 -28.69
C LEU A 590 15.97 30.30 -28.98
N ILE A 591 15.25 30.35 -30.09
CA ILE A 591 14.47 31.52 -30.52
C ILE A 591 13.01 31.16 -30.76
N PHE A 592 12.13 32.14 -30.58
CA PHE A 592 10.73 32.06 -30.96
C PHE A 592 10.55 32.26 -32.47
N GLU A 593 9.33 32.02 -32.96
CA GLU A 593 8.95 32.22 -34.36
C GLU A 593 9.12 33.67 -34.83
N ASP A 594 9.00 34.64 -33.92
CA ASP A 594 9.21 36.06 -34.18
C ASP A 594 10.69 36.48 -34.12
N ARG A 595 11.60 35.51 -33.97
CA ARG A 595 13.06 35.69 -33.82
C ARG A 595 13.47 36.44 -32.54
N SER A 596 12.61 36.53 -31.53
CA SER A 596 13.03 36.90 -30.18
C SER A 596 13.72 35.73 -29.47
N LEU A 597 14.64 36.01 -28.55
CA LEU A 597 15.34 35.03 -27.74
C LEU A 597 14.36 34.35 -26.79
N GLN A 598 14.44 33.04 -26.74
CA GLN A 598 13.73 32.22 -25.75
C GLN A 598 14.69 31.66 -24.70
N HIS A 599 15.88 31.24 -25.11
CA HIS A 599 16.86 30.64 -24.22
C HIS A 599 18.28 31.00 -24.62
N ALA A 600 19.05 31.45 -23.63
CA ALA A 600 20.49 31.64 -23.72
C ALA A 600 21.19 31.05 -22.48
N GLY A 601 20.71 29.92 -21.95
CA GLY A 601 21.04 29.41 -20.61
C GLY A 601 19.99 29.79 -19.55
N LEU A 602 19.97 29.02 -18.45
CA LEU A 602 19.12 29.24 -17.29
C LEU A 602 19.85 30.00 -16.17
N TYR A 603 19.10 30.75 -15.37
CA TYR A 603 19.50 31.19 -14.04
C TYR A 603 18.34 31.01 -13.06
N PHE A 604 18.65 31.02 -11.76
CA PHE A 604 17.67 30.82 -10.72
C PHE A 604 17.41 32.13 -9.97
N GLY A 605 16.13 32.43 -9.73
CA GLY A 605 15.70 33.59 -8.96
C GLY A 605 14.73 33.16 -7.87
N ARG A 606 14.78 33.79 -6.69
CA ARG A 606 13.79 33.57 -5.64
C ARG A 606 12.56 34.45 -5.87
N ASP A 607 11.39 33.87 -5.70
CA ASP A 607 10.15 34.63 -5.56
C ASP A 607 10.02 35.24 -4.14
N GLN A 608 8.92 35.94 -3.89
CA GLN A 608 8.65 36.57 -2.58
C GLN A 608 8.50 35.55 -1.43
N ARG A 609 8.27 34.27 -1.74
CA ARG A 609 8.11 33.17 -0.78
C ARG A 609 9.42 32.41 -0.57
N GLY A 610 10.51 32.84 -1.20
CA GLY A 610 11.81 32.17 -1.15
C GLY A 610 11.92 30.93 -2.03
N ILE A 611 10.96 30.67 -2.92
CA ILE A 611 10.97 29.54 -3.85
C ILE A 611 11.86 29.86 -5.04
N TRP A 612 12.75 28.93 -5.41
CA TRP A 612 13.58 29.04 -6.60
C TRP A 612 12.77 28.80 -7.87
N LEU A 613 12.83 29.76 -8.78
CA LEU A 613 12.22 29.71 -10.10
C LEU A 613 13.28 29.67 -11.19
N ASN A 614 13.00 28.89 -12.24
CA ASN A 614 13.85 28.84 -13.44
C ASN A 614 13.57 30.04 -14.34
N HIS A 615 14.61 30.78 -14.67
CA HIS A 615 14.56 31.90 -15.60
C HIS A 615 15.53 31.69 -16.75
N HIS A 616 15.22 32.29 -17.90
CA HIS A 616 16.06 32.22 -19.10
C HIS A 616 16.80 33.54 -19.27
N PHE A 617 18.11 33.48 -19.47
CA PHE A 617 18.90 34.68 -19.78
C PHE A 617 18.37 35.33 -21.07
N TYR A 618 18.19 36.67 -21.02
CA TYR A 618 17.86 37.52 -22.15
C TYR A 618 16.55 37.17 -22.90
N LYS A 619 15.63 36.41 -22.28
CA LYS A 619 14.34 36.07 -22.88
C LYS A 619 13.57 37.32 -23.31
N GLY A 620 13.05 37.32 -24.54
CA GLY A 620 12.32 38.43 -25.16
C GLY A 620 13.18 39.47 -25.86
N MET A 621 14.52 39.44 -25.73
CA MET A 621 15.42 40.30 -26.51
C MET A 621 15.51 39.83 -27.96
N PRO A 622 15.94 40.67 -28.92
CA PRO A 622 16.22 40.24 -30.29
C PRO A 622 17.21 39.07 -30.36
N SER A 623 17.02 38.15 -31.32
CA SER A 623 17.90 36.97 -31.47
C SER A 623 19.38 37.31 -31.61
N ASP A 624 19.73 38.46 -32.19
CA ASP A 624 21.08 38.97 -32.42
C ASP A 624 21.63 39.82 -31.27
N TYR A 625 20.93 39.86 -30.12
CA TYR A 625 21.39 40.58 -28.93
C TYR A 625 22.80 40.12 -28.51
N LEU A 626 23.78 41.02 -28.62
CA LEU A 626 25.22 40.70 -28.53
C LEU A 626 25.60 39.88 -27.28
N PRO A 627 25.11 40.17 -26.06
CA PRO A 627 25.42 39.35 -24.88
C PRO A 627 24.95 37.88 -24.99
N ALA A 628 23.92 37.60 -25.77
CA ALA A 628 23.43 36.24 -26.00
C ALA A 628 24.22 35.48 -27.09
N GLN A 629 25.13 36.15 -27.81
CA GLN A 629 25.96 35.55 -28.86
C GLN A 629 27.29 34.98 -28.34
N GLN A 630 27.49 34.99 -27.01
CA GLN A 630 28.72 34.51 -26.40
C GLN A 630 28.54 33.14 -25.75
N ALA A 631 29.37 32.18 -26.17
CA ALA A 631 29.49 30.90 -25.51
C ALA A 631 29.99 31.10 -24.08
N ARG A 632 29.35 30.44 -23.11
CA ARG A 632 29.70 30.62 -21.69
C ARG A 632 29.23 29.47 -20.82
N THR A 633 29.85 29.36 -19.66
CA THR A 633 29.35 28.54 -18.56
C THR A 633 28.03 29.13 -18.04
N VAL A 634 27.03 28.28 -17.79
CA VAL A 634 25.73 28.67 -17.25
C VAL A 634 25.32 27.75 -16.09
N PRO A 635 24.42 28.21 -15.19
CA PRO A 635 23.85 27.37 -14.14
C PRO A 635 23.14 26.10 -14.65
N GLY A 636 22.47 26.20 -15.80
CA GLY A 636 21.74 25.10 -16.42
C GLY A 636 21.26 25.47 -17.82
N VAL A 637 20.72 24.50 -18.53
CA VAL A 637 20.09 24.66 -19.85
C VAL A 637 18.74 23.94 -19.86
N THR A 638 17.87 24.31 -20.78
CA THR A 638 16.52 23.72 -20.83
C THR A 638 16.49 22.36 -21.52
N GLY A 639 15.56 21.50 -21.10
CA GLY A 639 15.28 20.20 -21.72
C GLY A 639 14.73 20.31 -23.15
N ALA A 640 14.34 21.50 -23.61
CA ALA A 640 13.94 21.68 -25.00
C ALA A 640 15.04 21.26 -25.99
N CYS A 641 16.31 21.51 -25.65
CA CYS A 641 17.46 20.90 -26.29
C CYS A 641 18.63 20.81 -25.29
N LEU A 642 18.94 19.61 -24.81
CA LEU A 642 20.05 19.34 -23.89
C LEU A 642 20.93 18.22 -24.44
N VAL A 643 22.23 18.48 -24.56
CA VAL A 643 23.24 17.52 -25.05
C VAL A 643 24.14 17.09 -23.90
N THR A 644 24.35 15.79 -23.73
CA THR A 644 25.25 15.23 -22.70
C THR A 644 25.79 13.87 -23.14
N SER A 645 26.89 13.41 -22.55
CA SER A 645 27.35 12.04 -22.80
C SER A 645 26.43 11.04 -22.10
N ARG A 646 26.29 9.85 -22.70
CA ARG A 646 25.56 8.74 -22.09
C ARG A 646 26.09 8.41 -20.70
N ASP A 647 27.41 8.33 -20.56
CA ASP A 647 28.05 7.97 -19.29
C ASP A 647 27.71 8.96 -18.18
N ILE A 648 27.74 10.28 -18.47
CA ILE A 648 27.34 11.30 -17.51
C ILE A 648 25.86 11.13 -17.18
N TYR A 649 25.00 11.01 -18.19
CA TYR A 649 23.56 10.87 -18.00
C TYR A 649 23.20 9.67 -17.12
N GLU A 650 23.79 8.50 -17.39
CA GLU A 650 23.58 7.28 -16.62
C GLU A 650 24.16 7.38 -15.21
N SER A 651 25.36 7.96 -15.05
CA SER A 651 26.01 8.11 -13.74
C SER A 651 25.23 9.00 -12.76
N VAL A 652 24.50 10.00 -13.28
CA VAL A 652 23.67 10.91 -12.47
C VAL A 652 22.20 10.46 -12.38
N GLY A 653 21.86 9.31 -12.98
CA GLY A 653 20.53 8.72 -12.93
C GLY A 653 19.48 9.36 -13.84
N GLY A 654 19.90 10.04 -14.93
CA GLY A 654 19.00 10.62 -15.94
C GLY A 654 18.09 11.72 -15.42
N PHE A 655 16.91 11.93 -16.01
CA PHE A 655 15.91 12.87 -15.47
C PHE A 655 15.25 12.31 -14.21
N THR A 656 15.00 13.19 -13.24
CA THR A 656 14.26 12.80 -12.03
C THR A 656 12.77 12.64 -12.33
N GLU A 657 12.20 11.48 -12.01
CA GLU A 657 10.81 11.11 -12.35
C GLU A 657 9.76 11.49 -11.29
N ASP A 658 10.17 12.24 -10.26
CA ASP A 658 9.31 12.68 -9.15
C ASP A 658 8.56 14.00 -9.46
N TYR A 659 8.98 14.74 -10.49
CA TYR A 659 8.29 15.96 -10.93
C TYR A 659 7.01 15.60 -11.68
N ILE A 660 5.94 16.33 -11.39
CA ILE A 660 4.62 16.00 -11.92
C ILE A 660 4.44 16.61 -13.31
N ILE A 661 4.25 15.75 -14.32
CA ILE A 661 3.85 16.09 -15.70
C ILE A 661 4.88 16.93 -16.50
N GLY A 662 5.94 17.45 -15.87
CA GLY A 662 7.03 18.21 -16.47
C GLY A 662 7.37 19.47 -15.66
N ASP A 663 8.34 20.27 -16.11
CA ASP A 663 8.87 21.46 -15.43
C ASP A 663 9.85 21.11 -14.28
N TYR A 664 11.01 21.78 -14.26
CA TYR A 664 12.16 21.58 -13.35
C TYR A 664 13.00 20.31 -13.51
N GLU A 665 12.59 19.30 -14.28
CA GLU A 665 13.44 18.13 -14.52
C GLU A 665 14.76 18.45 -15.23
N ASP A 666 14.78 19.46 -16.10
CA ASP A 666 15.95 19.91 -16.85
C ASP A 666 16.99 20.61 -15.99
N SER A 667 16.54 21.54 -15.13
CA SER A 667 17.41 22.17 -14.14
C SER A 667 17.89 21.17 -13.09
N ASP A 668 17.04 20.24 -12.63
CA ASP A 668 17.44 19.16 -11.72
C ASP A 668 18.54 18.28 -12.33
N LEU A 669 18.42 17.88 -13.61
CA LEU A 669 19.49 17.16 -14.31
C LEU A 669 20.78 17.98 -14.38
N CYS A 670 20.71 19.27 -14.74
CA CYS A 670 21.87 20.15 -14.75
C CYS A 670 22.54 20.22 -13.36
N LEU A 671 21.77 20.37 -12.29
CA LEU A 671 22.27 20.43 -10.92
C LEU A 671 22.93 19.11 -10.48
N LYS A 672 22.37 17.96 -10.88
CA LYS A 672 23.01 16.65 -10.65
C LYS A 672 24.34 16.50 -11.39
N ILE A 673 24.42 16.92 -12.64
CA ILE A 673 25.66 16.94 -13.43
C ILE A 673 26.70 17.84 -12.76
N ARG A 674 26.29 19.01 -12.25
CA ARG A 674 27.16 19.91 -11.49
C ARG A 674 27.66 19.33 -10.19
N ARG A 675 26.78 18.65 -9.45
CA ARG A 675 27.14 17.95 -8.22
C ARG A 675 28.14 16.80 -8.46
N ALA A 676 28.13 16.22 -9.67
CA ALA A 676 29.14 15.26 -10.12
C ALA A 676 30.48 15.92 -10.54
N GLY A 677 30.58 17.25 -10.50
CA GLY A 677 31.82 18.00 -10.74
C GLY A 677 31.97 18.58 -12.14
N PHE A 678 30.94 18.47 -13.00
CA PHE A 678 30.98 19.01 -14.36
C PHE A 678 30.33 20.39 -14.45
N GLU A 679 30.82 21.24 -15.35
CA GLU A 679 30.17 22.52 -15.65
C GLU A 679 29.12 22.35 -16.77
N ILE A 680 28.18 23.31 -16.88
CA ILE A 680 27.15 23.32 -17.94
C ILE A 680 27.46 24.46 -18.91
N GLY A 681 27.41 24.17 -20.20
CA GLY A 681 27.74 25.12 -21.27
C GLY A 681 26.51 25.63 -22.02
N TYR A 682 26.61 26.86 -22.51
CA TYR A 682 25.71 27.43 -23.51
C TYR A 682 26.50 27.72 -24.79
N GLU A 683 26.02 27.20 -25.93
CA GLU A 683 26.66 27.33 -27.24
C GLU A 683 25.72 28.07 -28.22
N PRO A 684 25.93 29.38 -28.44
CA PRO A 684 25.02 30.21 -29.23
C PRO A 684 25.11 30.01 -30.75
N SER A 685 26.20 29.40 -31.24
CA SER A 685 26.42 29.15 -32.67
C SER A 685 25.46 28.10 -33.20
N ALA A 686 24.97 27.20 -32.32
CA ALA A 686 23.82 26.36 -32.61
C ALA A 686 22.52 27.13 -32.32
N CYS A 687 21.76 27.45 -33.38
CA CYS A 687 20.45 28.10 -33.30
C CYS A 687 19.34 27.10 -33.59
N LEU A 688 18.31 27.06 -32.73
CA LEU A 688 17.09 26.31 -32.98
C LEU A 688 15.85 27.19 -32.73
N TYR A 689 14.83 27.02 -33.56
CA TYR A 689 13.47 27.51 -33.28
C TYR A 689 12.79 26.58 -32.28
N HIS A 690 12.11 27.13 -31.28
CA HIS A 690 11.25 26.36 -30.38
C HIS A 690 9.88 27.03 -30.30
N PHE A 691 8.87 26.36 -30.85
CA PHE A 691 7.50 26.89 -31.01
C PHE A 691 6.66 26.79 -29.73
N GLU A 692 7.30 27.04 -28.57
CA GLU A 692 6.86 26.87 -27.17
C GLU A 692 5.34 26.63 -26.97
N ARG A 693 4.99 25.51 -26.33
CA ARG A 693 3.69 25.27 -25.67
C ARG A 693 2.47 25.04 -26.58
N GLN A 694 2.61 24.78 -27.87
CA GLN A 694 1.44 24.41 -28.69
C GLN A 694 0.87 23.01 -28.35
N SER A 695 1.72 22.04 -27.98
CA SER A 695 1.28 20.70 -27.56
C SER A 695 0.61 20.68 -26.19
N ILE A 696 1.12 21.49 -25.25
CA ILE A 696 0.67 21.57 -23.86
C ILE A 696 -0.53 22.51 -23.65
N ARG A 697 -0.67 23.59 -24.45
CA ARG A 697 -1.80 24.55 -24.33
C ARG A 697 -3.19 23.90 -24.51
N ARG A 698 -3.26 22.72 -25.14
CA ARG A 698 -4.51 21.96 -25.29
C ARG A 698 -4.88 21.12 -24.04
N SER A 699 -4.00 21.00 -23.05
CA SER A 699 -4.29 20.32 -21.78
C SER A 699 -4.65 21.35 -20.71
N GLN A 700 -5.94 21.44 -20.36
CA GLN A 700 -6.48 22.37 -19.36
C GLN A 700 -5.89 22.19 -17.95
N ASP A 701 -5.21 21.07 -17.67
CA ASP A 701 -4.67 20.74 -16.34
C ASP A 701 -3.26 21.34 -16.07
N TYR A 702 -2.56 21.90 -17.07
CA TYR A 702 -1.11 22.17 -16.97
C TYR A 702 -0.72 23.61 -16.53
N MET A 703 -1.51 24.65 -16.80
CA MET A 703 -1.05 26.03 -16.57
C MET A 703 -1.44 26.60 -15.20
N ARG A 704 -0.43 26.93 -14.37
CA ARG A 704 -0.54 27.72 -13.12
C ARG A 704 -1.36 27.07 -11.99
N GLY A 705 -1.46 25.75 -12.00
CA GLY A 705 -2.08 24.98 -10.92
C GLY A 705 -1.10 24.57 -9.82
N VAL A 706 -1.59 23.76 -8.89
CA VAL A 706 -0.82 23.21 -7.75
C VAL A 706 0.37 22.36 -8.20
N ALA A 707 0.32 21.72 -9.37
CA ALA A 707 1.42 20.90 -9.89
C ALA A 707 2.72 21.70 -10.11
N SER A 708 2.64 22.88 -10.74
CA SER A 708 3.82 23.74 -10.96
C SER A 708 4.36 24.29 -9.64
N GLN A 709 3.48 24.64 -8.70
CA GLN A 709 3.89 25.04 -7.34
C GLN A 709 4.53 23.89 -6.56
N TYR A 710 4.04 22.67 -6.73
CA TYR A 710 4.64 21.47 -6.14
C TYR A 710 6.03 21.23 -6.72
N ASN A 711 6.20 21.31 -8.05
CA ASN A 711 7.49 21.08 -8.69
C ASN A 711 8.53 22.14 -8.29
N SER A 712 8.16 23.43 -8.24
CA SER A 712 9.07 24.49 -7.79
C SER A 712 9.41 24.38 -6.30
N TRP A 713 8.42 24.01 -5.47
CA TRP A 713 8.63 23.69 -4.06
C TRP A 713 9.58 22.51 -3.90
N LEU A 714 9.34 21.39 -4.58
CA LEU A 714 10.17 20.18 -4.49
C LEU A 714 11.59 20.45 -4.99
N HIS A 715 11.75 21.19 -6.08
CA HIS A 715 13.06 21.61 -6.59
C HIS A 715 13.81 22.46 -5.57
N THR A 716 13.13 23.42 -4.93
CA THR A 716 13.70 24.22 -3.84
C THR A 716 14.12 23.33 -2.67
N GLN A 717 13.26 22.41 -2.22
CA GLN A 717 13.58 21.50 -1.11
C GLN A 717 14.79 20.61 -1.37
N ARG A 718 15.07 20.26 -2.63
CA ARG A 718 16.21 19.42 -2.99
C ARG A 718 17.52 20.19 -3.10
N TRP A 719 17.46 21.41 -3.62
CA TRP A 719 18.61 22.11 -4.18
C TRP A 719 18.85 23.48 -3.57
N ASP A 720 18.19 23.84 -2.46
CA ASP A 720 18.25 25.20 -1.91
C ASP A 720 19.69 25.69 -1.70
N ASP A 721 20.48 24.90 -0.96
CA ASP A 721 21.88 25.23 -0.65
C ASP A 721 22.76 25.24 -1.90
N ASP A 722 22.58 24.25 -2.79
CA ASP A 722 23.33 24.13 -4.04
C ASP A 722 23.07 25.34 -4.96
N ILE A 723 21.80 25.74 -5.11
CA ILE A 723 21.42 26.89 -5.94
C ILE A 723 21.89 28.20 -5.29
N ALA A 724 21.76 28.35 -3.96
CA ALA A 724 22.24 29.53 -3.26
C ALA A 724 23.75 29.72 -3.45
N ALA A 725 24.54 28.65 -3.29
CA ALA A 725 25.97 28.68 -3.55
C ALA A 725 26.29 28.94 -5.03
N LEU A 726 25.48 28.41 -5.95
CA LEU A 726 25.64 28.60 -7.38
C LEU A 726 25.39 30.06 -7.80
N MET A 727 24.31 30.67 -7.30
CA MET A 727 23.89 32.04 -7.65
C MET A 727 24.78 33.13 -7.04
N ALA A 728 25.70 32.78 -6.14
CA ALA A 728 26.74 33.69 -5.66
C ALA A 728 27.83 33.99 -6.72
N ARG A 729 27.88 33.22 -7.82
CA ARG A 729 28.83 33.42 -8.93
C ARG A 729 28.24 34.37 -9.98
N ASP A 730 29.09 35.19 -10.62
CA ASP A 730 28.67 36.01 -11.77
C ASP A 730 28.77 35.21 -13.08
N TYR A 731 27.60 34.88 -13.65
CA TYR A 731 27.46 34.18 -14.94
C TYR A 731 27.21 35.11 -16.14
N ARG A 732 27.16 36.43 -15.92
CA ARG A 732 27.01 37.41 -17.01
C ARG A 732 28.36 37.77 -17.66
N SER A 733 29.45 37.43 -17.00
CA SER A 733 30.81 37.63 -17.49
C SER A 733 31.35 36.37 -18.18
N PRO A 734 31.97 36.45 -19.37
CA PRO A 734 32.55 35.30 -20.05
C PRO A 734 33.75 34.79 -19.23
N SER A 735 33.51 33.75 -18.44
CA SER A 735 34.55 32.95 -17.81
C SER A 735 34.57 31.57 -18.48
N GLY A 736 35.71 31.23 -19.08
CA GLY A 736 35.92 29.91 -19.68
C GLY A 736 35.77 28.80 -18.63
N PRO A 737 35.50 27.55 -19.06
CA PRO A 737 35.35 26.42 -18.14
C PRO A 737 36.62 26.30 -17.29
N LYS A 738 36.48 26.28 -15.96
CA LYS A 738 37.59 25.87 -15.10
C LYS A 738 37.76 24.37 -15.31
N THR A 739 38.85 23.99 -15.97
CA THR A 739 39.21 22.58 -16.23
C THR A 739 39.10 21.77 -14.94
N ALA A 740 38.36 20.66 -14.98
CA ALA A 740 38.42 19.63 -13.96
C ALA A 740 39.90 19.21 -13.77
N SER A 741 40.30 18.84 -12.54
CA SER A 741 41.68 18.43 -12.27
C SER A 741 42.11 17.30 -13.22
N PRO A 742 43.37 17.27 -13.70
CA PRO A 742 43.85 16.37 -14.76
C PRO A 742 43.85 14.87 -14.42
N ASP A 743 43.40 14.46 -13.23
CA ASP A 743 43.43 13.08 -12.74
C ASP A 743 42.26 12.18 -13.18
N ARG A 744 41.43 12.61 -14.13
CA ARG A 744 40.28 11.82 -14.59
C ARG A 744 40.20 11.74 -16.11
N THR A 745 41.11 10.98 -16.69
CA THR A 745 40.97 10.43 -18.05
C THR A 745 39.87 9.37 -18.02
N ILE A 746 38.71 9.70 -18.59
CA ILE A 746 37.76 8.68 -19.04
C ILE A 746 38.37 8.13 -20.34
N GLU A 747 38.88 6.91 -20.30
CA GLU A 747 39.34 6.20 -21.49
C GLU A 747 38.14 5.95 -22.41
N TRP A 748 38.08 6.67 -23.53
CA TRP A 748 37.19 6.34 -24.63
C TRP A 748 37.67 5.03 -25.25
N THR A 749 37.13 3.89 -24.80
CA THR A 749 37.34 2.62 -25.49
C THR A 749 36.62 2.66 -26.82
N ASN A 750 37.37 2.78 -27.92
CA ASN A 750 36.89 2.49 -29.26
C ASN A 750 36.43 1.02 -29.33
N ALA A 751 35.13 0.78 -29.51
CA ALA A 751 34.57 -0.49 -29.94
C ALA A 751 33.31 -0.29 -30.77
#